data_AF-A0A443SB83-F1
#
_entry.id   AF-A0A443SB83-F1
#
_cell.length_a   1.000
_cell.length_b   1.000
_cell.length_c   1.000
_cell.angle_alpha   90.00
_cell.angle_beta   90.00
_cell.angle_gamma   90.00
#
_symmetry.space_group_name_H-M   'P 1'
#
loop_
_entity.id
_entity.type
_entity.pdbx_description
1 polymer ?
#
loop_
_entity_poly.entity_id
_entity_poly.type
_entity_poly.pdbx_seq_one_letter_code
_entity_poly.pdbx_strand_id
1 'polypeptide(L)'
;MCAVLLGNKCSTNPQSMYEKWEIKLPDALQNISENKLDLTNVRILHLSDIHFDPHYKPGTLATCDQFICCRETSVNGKGVAGYWGTYTKCDAPLQLVENLVQNINKSQTQLYDLLLWTGDTNPHDQWQSFPEDIVNNSNTITSLFKKYLSNGKIVVPCIGNHEGFPVYQLSDTWSDWLVTDDAKNTFKRGGYYSLSLNNYLKIIVLNTNLCATYNLWSLYDAIDPGQQLQWFVDELTKSERDGEIIYVVGHIPPNEECTQIWFHNYVRISDRFKKIIKAYFYGHTHRDEFKLYFSYENRDEPIHVAYIAPSITVWNPGYRFYLLNSDGSVGDTESYYLNLTEANKKSKSATIALTLPNVHGANEALLNIINSVYHITNNQQNSNLTTQQMCGVVLGKKCLTSPPSVYETWTIPLPEEKKTNINFNGDMKSLKILHLSDFHFDPLYKEGSLTTCDQSLCCRESSVNGNGSAGYWGYYAKKFGKHFKAIALNTNICDRTNFWNLYSPIDPYNQLHWMTDELQKSEENGENVYILGHIAPDAMCTQIWFHNFLRITERYRKTIKGFFYGHTHRDEFKLYYSPKNKSDLLHVGYIGPSVTSFNPGFRFYSLHTDGSVENIHSYYLNLTEANEKGKQATLKWRKLYEAKQDYGLKSLSPQEWQSFYNRLLNNDTLTQFYYGNVIRHSDAFPYVCDEMCKKLMILGPIPQKDMF
;
A
#
# COMPACT_ATOMS: atom_id res chain seq x y z
N MET A 1 27.06 28.90 -13.34
CA MET A 1 26.10 29.91 -13.82
C MET A 1 26.39 30.40 -15.24
N CYS A 2 27.56 30.96 -15.54
CA CYS A 2 27.85 31.45 -16.90
C CYS A 2 27.83 30.35 -17.98
N ALA A 3 28.27 29.13 -17.65
CA ALA A 3 28.15 27.99 -18.56
C ALA A 3 26.69 27.55 -18.82
N VAL A 4 25.79 27.75 -17.86
CA VAL A 4 24.34 27.49 -18.04
C VAL A 4 23.73 28.52 -18.98
N LEU A 5 24.18 29.78 -18.90
CA LEU A 5 23.65 30.89 -19.70
C LEU A 5 24.29 31.01 -21.09
N LEU A 6 25.57 30.68 -21.22
CA LEU A 6 26.40 30.95 -22.40
C LEU A 6 27.03 29.69 -23.01
N GLY A 7 26.73 28.52 -22.43
CA GLY A 7 27.26 27.23 -22.88
C GLY A 7 28.78 27.12 -22.79
N ASN A 8 29.33 26.23 -23.61
CA ASN A 8 30.77 25.92 -23.66
C ASN A 8 31.67 27.09 -24.09
N LYS A 9 31.08 28.22 -24.51
CA LYS A 9 31.82 29.46 -24.82
C LYS A 9 32.39 30.16 -23.59
N CYS A 10 31.83 29.89 -22.41
CA CYS A 10 32.20 30.57 -21.16
C CYS A 10 32.96 29.68 -20.18
N SER A 11 32.78 28.35 -20.22
CA SER A 11 33.60 27.39 -19.50
C SER A 11 33.65 26.09 -20.30
N THR A 12 34.84 25.49 -20.42
CA THR A 12 35.03 24.17 -21.03
C THR A 12 34.70 23.02 -20.08
N ASN A 13 34.51 23.31 -18.78
CA ASN A 13 34.30 22.30 -17.75
C ASN A 13 33.36 22.82 -16.65
N PRO A 14 32.09 23.13 -16.95
CA PRO A 14 31.12 23.31 -15.90
C PRO A 14 30.89 21.94 -15.25
N GLN A 15 31.43 21.70 -14.04
CA GLN A 15 30.91 20.65 -13.16
C GLN A 15 29.41 20.89 -13.03
N SER A 16 28.65 20.22 -13.88
CA SER A 16 27.23 20.44 -14.03
C SER A 16 26.55 19.34 -13.24
N MET A 17 25.44 19.69 -12.58
CA MET A 17 24.49 18.73 -12.01
C MET A 17 23.97 17.68 -13.01
N TYR A 18 24.32 17.82 -14.30
CA TYR A 18 23.98 16.92 -15.40
C TYR A 18 25.18 16.16 -15.96
N GLU A 19 26.39 16.32 -15.40
CA GLU A 19 27.53 15.50 -15.79
C GLU A 19 27.24 14.06 -15.37
N LYS A 20 27.06 13.20 -16.37
CA LYS A 20 26.93 11.76 -16.16
C LYS A 20 28.26 11.27 -15.58
N TRP A 21 28.23 10.87 -14.30
CA TRP A 21 29.35 10.23 -13.64
C TRP A 21 29.02 8.79 -13.28
N GLU A 22 30.07 7.99 -13.22
CA GLU A 22 29.95 6.55 -13.06
C GLU A 22 31.07 6.05 -12.15
N ILE A 23 30.72 5.26 -11.14
CA ILE A 23 31.69 4.56 -10.30
C ILE A 23 32.22 3.37 -11.08
N LYS A 24 33.54 3.24 -11.10
CA LYS A 24 34.22 2.11 -11.73
C LYS A 24 34.13 0.90 -10.82
N LEU A 25 33.54 -0.19 -11.34
CA LEU A 25 33.40 -1.44 -10.61
C LEU A 25 34.54 -2.41 -10.93
N PRO A 26 35.06 -3.16 -9.94
CA PRO A 26 36.02 -4.23 -10.18
C PRO A 26 35.35 -5.47 -10.77
N ASP A 27 36.14 -6.34 -11.40
CA ASP A 27 35.65 -7.62 -11.92
C ASP A 27 35.23 -8.58 -10.80
N ALA A 28 34.24 -9.44 -11.08
CA ALA A 28 33.74 -10.46 -10.15
C ALA A 28 34.81 -11.53 -9.83
N LEU A 29 34.99 -11.84 -8.55
CA LEU A 29 35.81 -12.97 -8.13
C LEU A 29 35.11 -14.29 -8.49
N GLN A 30 35.82 -15.20 -9.17
CA GLN A 30 35.23 -16.44 -9.68
C GLN A 30 34.99 -17.50 -8.59
N ASN A 31 35.81 -17.51 -7.53
CA ASN A 31 35.70 -18.45 -6.41
C ASN A 31 35.57 -17.67 -5.10
N ILE A 32 34.36 -17.58 -4.55
CA ILE A 32 34.11 -17.04 -3.22
C ILE A 32 34.03 -18.25 -2.28
N SER A 33 34.89 -18.31 -1.26
CA SER A 33 34.73 -19.33 -0.22
C SER A 33 33.54 -18.92 0.67
N GLU A 34 32.43 -19.64 0.55
CA GLU A 34 31.33 -19.47 1.50
C GLU A 34 31.74 -20.05 2.86
N ASN A 35 32.10 -19.17 3.78
CA ASN A 35 32.29 -19.56 5.16
C ASN A 35 30.92 -19.90 5.75
N LYS A 36 30.76 -21.13 6.23
CA LYS A 36 29.54 -21.56 6.93
C LYS A 36 29.45 -20.84 8.27
N LEU A 37 28.76 -19.72 8.28
CA LEU A 37 28.21 -19.17 9.51
C LEU A 37 26.91 -19.89 9.87
N ASP A 38 26.65 -20.02 11.16
CA ASP A 38 25.33 -20.37 11.66
C ASP A 38 24.78 -19.17 12.43
N LEU A 39 23.99 -18.35 11.74
CA LEU A 39 23.33 -17.16 12.29
C LEU A 39 21.89 -17.43 12.74
N THR A 40 21.44 -18.69 12.81
CA THR A 40 20.04 -19.05 13.11
C THR A 40 19.52 -18.52 14.44
N ASN A 41 20.40 -18.29 15.41
CA ASN A 41 20.04 -17.75 16.71
C ASN A 41 20.24 -16.23 16.83
N VAL A 42 20.81 -15.58 15.80
CA VAL A 42 21.04 -14.14 15.81
C VAL A 42 19.78 -13.42 15.38
N ARG A 43 19.39 -12.46 16.20
CA ARG A 43 18.21 -11.61 15.96
C ARG A 43 18.60 -10.15 15.97
N ILE A 44 17.98 -9.38 15.08
CA ILE A 44 18.24 -7.96 14.90
C ILE A 44 17.02 -7.17 15.35
N LEU A 45 17.17 -6.29 16.34
CA LEU A 45 16.19 -5.27 16.68
C LEU A 45 16.44 -4.02 15.82
N HIS A 46 15.39 -3.44 15.25
CA HIS A 46 15.49 -2.26 14.41
C HIS A 46 14.53 -1.17 14.87
N LEU A 47 15.11 -0.05 15.29
CA LEU A 47 14.43 1.17 15.74
C LEU A 47 14.70 2.29 14.73
N SER A 48 13.66 2.99 14.30
CA SER A 48 13.79 4.08 13.33
C SER A 48 12.79 5.21 13.61
N ASP A 49 13.12 6.41 13.13
CA ASP A 49 12.21 7.55 13.06
C ASP A 49 11.54 7.83 14.42
N ILE A 50 12.40 8.09 15.41
CA ILE A 50 11.99 8.36 16.80
C ILE A 50 11.25 9.69 16.87
N HIS A 51 11.75 10.70 16.15
CA HIS A 51 11.32 12.09 16.19
C HIS A 51 10.87 12.49 17.59
N PHE A 52 11.83 12.52 18.51
CA PHE A 52 11.60 12.95 19.86
C PHE A 52 11.31 14.46 19.88
N ASP A 53 10.11 14.82 20.32
CA ASP A 53 9.69 16.21 20.50
C ASP A 53 9.85 16.65 21.98
N PRO A 54 10.88 17.46 22.30
CA PRO A 54 11.07 17.99 23.66
C PRO A 54 9.96 18.98 24.06
N HIS A 55 9.16 19.47 23.11
CA HIS A 55 8.09 20.44 23.33
C HIS A 55 6.69 19.80 23.35
N TYR A 56 6.58 18.47 23.14
CA TYR A 56 5.30 17.79 23.20
C TYR A 56 4.67 17.95 24.58
N LYS A 57 3.43 18.42 24.64
CA LYS A 57 2.70 18.63 25.88
C LYS A 57 1.31 17.97 25.83
N PRO A 58 1.08 16.91 26.63
CA PRO A 58 -0.26 16.33 26.76
C PRO A 58 -1.30 17.36 27.17
N GLY A 59 -2.52 17.25 26.63
CA GLY A 59 -3.61 18.18 26.92
C GLY A 59 -3.66 19.41 26.00
N THR A 60 -2.64 19.67 25.19
CA THR A 60 -2.65 20.75 24.19
C THR A 60 -3.47 20.36 22.95
N LEU A 61 -3.56 21.27 21.97
CA LEU A 61 -4.32 21.03 20.75
C LEU A 61 -3.65 19.96 19.88
N ALA A 62 -4.40 18.90 19.57
CA ALA A 62 -3.94 17.77 18.76
C ALA A 62 -3.74 18.16 17.29
N THR A 63 -4.57 19.05 16.76
CA THR A 63 -4.40 19.67 15.44
C THR A 63 -4.12 21.16 15.59
N CYS A 64 -3.59 21.80 14.56
CA CYS A 64 -3.22 23.22 14.53
C CYS A 64 -2.88 23.62 13.09
N ASP A 65 -2.66 24.91 12.83
CA ASP A 65 -2.28 25.41 11.49
C ASP A 65 -0.77 25.31 11.18
N GLN A 66 0.05 24.93 12.17
CA GLN A 66 1.52 24.81 12.04
C GLN A 66 1.91 23.44 11.46
N PHE A 67 3.17 23.27 11.03
CA PHE A 67 3.67 21.99 10.50
C PHE A 67 3.74 20.87 11.56
N ILE A 68 3.90 21.23 12.84
CA ILE A 68 3.87 20.32 13.98
C ILE A 68 2.92 20.88 15.07
N CYS A 69 2.16 20.00 15.72
CA CYS A 69 1.19 20.33 16.78
C CYS A 69 1.52 19.61 18.11
N CYS A 70 0.54 19.52 19.01
CA CYS A 70 0.69 18.92 20.34
C CYS A 70 1.72 19.64 21.23
N ARG A 71 1.95 20.93 20.98
CA ARG A 71 2.84 21.82 21.74
C ARG A 71 2.03 22.94 22.39
N GLU A 72 2.63 23.66 23.33
CA GLU A 72 1.99 24.85 23.92
C GLU A 72 1.67 25.94 22.90
N THR A 73 2.47 26.02 21.84
CA THR A 73 2.33 26.98 20.74
C THR A 73 1.28 26.60 19.71
N SER A 74 0.66 25.42 19.85
CA SER A 74 -0.39 24.95 18.94
C SER A 74 -1.65 25.80 19.10
N VAL A 75 -2.05 26.48 18.03
CA VAL A 75 -3.21 27.39 17.97
C VAL A 75 -4.14 27.00 16.81
N ASN A 76 -5.38 27.50 16.84
CA ASN A 76 -6.40 27.30 15.80
C ASN A 76 -6.72 25.82 15.51
N GLY A 77 -6.64 25.00 16.55
CA GLY A 77 -6.75 23.55 16.47
C GLY A 77 -8.02 22.95 17.07
N LYS A 78 -8.15 21.63 16.94
CA LYS A 78 -9.16 20.81 17.60
C LYS A 78 -8.52 19.56 18.20
N GLY A 79 -9.27 18.88 19.08
CA GLY A 79 -8.82 17.68 19.76
C GLY A 79 -7.78 17.95 20.84
N VAL A 80 -7.49 16.91 21.62
CA VAL A 80 -6.61 16.99 22.79
C VAL A 80 -5.45 16.02 22.59
N ALA A 81 -4.22 16.52 22.72
CA ALA A 81 -3.02 15.72 22.63
C ALA A 81 -2.99 14.67 23.74
N GLY A 82 -2.89 13.39 23.34
CA GLY A 82 -2.81 12.25 24.25
C GLY A 82 -1.53 12.26 25.09
N TYR A 83 -1.51 11.50 26.18
CA TYR A 83 -0.33 11.40 27.04
C TYR A 83 0.83 10.65 26.36
N TRP A 84 0.52 9.60 25.59
CA TRP A 84 1.51 8.75 24.92
C TRP A 84 1.83 9.17 23.48
N GLY A 85 1.12 10.16 22.94
CA GLY A 85 1.15 10.50 21.52
C GLY A 85 -0.26 10.65 20.96
N THR A 86 -0.37 11.15 19.72
CA THR A 86 -1.65 11.46 19.06
C THR A 86 -1.59 11.17 17.56
N TYR A 87 -2.68 10.66 16.97
CA TYR A 87 -2.78 10.36 15.53
C TYR A 87 -2.98 11.62 14.66
N THR A 88 -2.03 12.54 14.72
CA THR A 88 -2.03 13.80 13.96
C THR A 88 -0.59 14.18 13.60
N LYS A 89 -0.36 15.40 13.08
CA LYS A 89 0.97 15.97 12.83
C LYS A 89 1.69 16.35 14.13
N CYS A 90 1.95 15.34 14.96
CA CYS A 90 2.64 15.46 16.23
C CYS A 90 3.72 14.40 16.32
N ASP A 91 4.80 14.72 17.02
CA ASP A 91 5.94 13.84 17.20
C ASP A 91 5.93 13.14 18.58
N ALA A 92 6.89 12.24 18.80
CA ALA A 92 6.91 11.38 19.97
C ALA A 92 7.32 12.15 21.24
N PRO A 93 6.53 12.10 22.33
CA PRO A 93 6.98 12.65 23.60
C PRO A 93 8.02 11.76 24.28
N LEU A 94 8.85 12.34 25.17
CA LEU A 94 9.88 11.59 25.89
C LEU A 94 9.32 10.36 26.63
N GLN A 95 8.18 10.50 27.31
CA GLN A 95 7.59 9.39 28.07
C GLN A 95 7.25 8.18 27.19
N LEU A 96 6.88 8.38 25.91
CA LEU A 96 6.64 7.27 24.98
C LEU A 96 7.94 6.53 24.70
N VAL A 97 9.01 7.26 24.38
CA VAL A 97 10.32 6.70 24.06
C VAL A 97 10.90 5.97 25.28
N GLU A 98 10.80 6.56 26.48
CA GLU A 98 11.20 5.93 27.73
C GLU A 98 10.44 4.63 28.00
N ASN A 99 9.12 4.64 27.78
CA ASN A 99 8.30 3.44 27.97
C ASN A 99 8.69 2.33 26.99
N LEU A 100 8.92 2.67 25.72
CA LEU A 100 9.35 1.74 24.68
C LEU A 100 10.66 1.04 25.07
N VAL A 101 11.71 1.82 25.37
CA VAL A 101 13.03 1.23 25.68
C VAL A 101 13.00 0.45 27.00
N GLN A 102 12.21 0.88 27.99
CA GLN A 102 12.03 0.14 29.24
C GLN A 102 11.28 -1.18 29.02
N ASN A 103 10.29 -1.20 28.13
CA ASN A 103 9.51 -2.40 27.84
C ASN A 103 10.36 -3.44 27.10
N ILE A 104 11.09 -3.00 26.06
CA ILE A 104 12.06 -3.85 25.35
C ILE A 104 13.08 -4.40 26.35
N ASN A 105 13.62 -3.55 27.24
CA ASN A 105 14.59 -4.01 28.21
C ASN A 105 14.05 -5.11 29.16
N LYS A 106 12.79 -4.96 29.59
CA LYS A 106 12.15 -5.89 30.53
C LYS A 106 11.75 -7.22 29.89
N SER A 107 11.28 -7.19 28.65
CA SER A 107 10.60 -8.34 28.04
C SER A 107 11.35 -8.97 26.86
N GLN A 108 12.28 -8.24 26.25
CA GLN A 108 12.86 -8.62 24.96
C GLN A 108 14.39 -8.43 24.86
N THR A 109 15.09 -8.02 25.94
CA THR A 109 16.57 -7.89 25.94
C THR A 109 17.30 -9.16 25.52
N GLN A 110 16.74 -10.34 25.81
CA GLN A 110 17.35 -11.61 25.44
C GLN A 110 17.03 -12.04 24.00
N LEU A 111 16.18 -11.29 23.27
CA LEU A 111 15.71 -11.66 21.94
C LEU A 111 16.52 -11.04 20.80
N TYR A 112 17.53 -10.22 21.04
CA TYR A 112 18.36 -9.65 19.97
C TYR A 112 19.81 -9.54 20.39
N ASP A 113 20.71 -9.57 19.41
CA ASP A 113 22.15 -9.39 19.62
C ASP A 113 22.62 -8.08 18.98
N LEU A 114 21.93 -7.66 17.92
CA LEU A 114 22.20 -6.46 17.15
C LEU A 114 21.03 -5.49 17.27
N LEU A 115 21.32 -4.23 17.56
CA LEU A 115 20.39 -3.10 17.51
C LEU A 115 20.78 -2.19 16.35
N LEU A 116 19.93 -2.12 15.32
CA LEU A 116 19.99 -1.11 14.27
C LEU A 116 19.17 0.11 14.71
N TRP A 117 19.79 1.28 14.62
CA TRP A 117 19.12 2.56 14.83
C TRP A 117 19.29 3.44 13.60
N THR A 118 18.27 3.56 12.77
CA THR A 118 18.35 4.23 11.46
C THR A 118 18.04 5.72 11.49
N GLY A 119 18.25 6.41 12.62
CA GLY A 119 18.20 7.87 12.67
C GLY A 119 16.80 8.46 12.78
N ASP A 120 16.68 9.74 12.40
CA ASP A 120 15.52 10.62 12.58
C ASP A 120 15.08 10.69 14.04
N THR A 121 15.99 11.22 14.83
CA THR A 121 15.83 11.49 16.26
C THR A 121 15.12 12.80 16.51
N ASN A 122 15.37 13.80 15.68
CA ASN A 122 14.89 15.16 15.88
C ASN A 122 13.48 15.36 15.32
N PRO A 123 12.68 16.25 15.93
CA PRO A 123 11.30 16.43 15.52
C PRO A 123 11.18 17.19 14.19
N HIS A 124 9.96 17.26 13.66
CA HIS A 124 9.60 17.96 12.43
C HIS A 124 9.45 19.47 12.66
N ASP A 125 10.45 20.12 13.28
CA ASP A 125 10.44 21.55 13.58
C ASP A 125 11.65 22.31 13.04
N GLN A 126 12.22 21.80 11.94
CA GLN A 126 13.44 22.28 11.27
C GLN A 126 13.53 23.80 11.05
N TRP A 127 12.40 24.53 10.97
CA TRP A 127 12.39 25.99 10.83
C TRP A 127 12.84 26.74 12.09
N GLN A 128 12.93 26.06 13.23
CA GLN A 128 13.30 26.64 14.53
C GLN A 128 14.30 25.77 15.32
N SER A 129 14.90 24.75 14.71
CA SER A 129 15.92 23.90 15.35
C SER A 129 17.32 24.47 15.16
N PHE A 130 18.14 24.46 16.21
CA PHE A 130 19.55 24.85 16.17
C PHE A 130 20.48 23.63 16.35
N PRO A 131 21.77 23.70 15.97
CA PRO A 131 22.71 22.58 16.13
C PRO A 131 22.77 22.02 17.57
N GLU A 132 22.63 22.88 18.57
CA GLU A 132 22.61 22.50 19.98
C GLU A 132 21.38 21.64 20.32
N ASP A 133 20.21 21.96 19.77
CA ASP A 133 18.99 21.17 19.95
C ASP A 133 19.15 19.77 19.34
N ILE A 134 19.73 19.70 18.14
CA ILE A 134 20.02 18.44 17.43
C ILE A 134 20.90 17.52 18.28
N VAL A 135 21.98 18.07 18.82
CA VAL A 135 22.92 17.32 19.68
C VAL A 135 22.27 16.94 21.01
N ASN A 136 21.51 17.83 21.63
CA ASN A 136 20.85 17.58 22.92
C ASN A 136 19.78 16.48 22.82
N ASN A 137 18.95 16.50 21.78
CA ASN A 137 17.96 15.47 21.51
C ASN A 137 18.66 14.12 21.24
N SER A 138 19.71 14.14 20.41
CA SER A 138 20.50 12.93 20.10
C SER A 138 21.18 12.35 21.33
N ASN A 139 21.73 13.19 22.21
CA ASN A 139 22.32 12.78 23.49
C ASN A 139 21.29 12.18 24.44
N THR A 140 20.08 12.74 24.47
CA THR A 140 18.98 12.24 25.30
C THR A 140 18.59 10.82 24.88
N ILE A 141 18.36 10.60 23.59
CA ILE A 141 18.01 9.27 23.07
C ILE A 141 19.17 8.29 23.18
N THR A 142 20.40 8.72 22.86
CA THR A 142 21.60 7.90 23.03
C THR A 142 21.76 7.44 24.48
N SER A 143 21.50 8.31 25.45
CA SER A 143 21.59 7.98 26.87
C SER A 143 20.54 6.94 27.29
N LEU A 144 19.32 7.03 26.75
CA LEU A 144 18.29 6.01 26.96
C LEU A 144 18.71 4.66 26.39
N PHE A 145 19.29 4.64 25.19
CA PHE A 145 19.75 3.40 24.55
C PHE A 145 20.91 2.77 25.34
N LYS A 146 21.91 3.57 25.73
CA LYS A 146 23.03 3.10 26.58
C LYS A 146 22.53 2.50 27.91
N LYS A 147 21.50 3.12 28.51
CA LYS A 147 20.92 2.67 29.78
C LYS A 147 20.11 1.38 29.66
N TYR A 148 19.33 1.22 28.60
CA TYR A 148 18.30 0.17 28.53
C TYR A 148 18.57 -0.92 27.48
N LEU A 149 19.22 -0.59 26.36
CA LEU A 149 19.27 -1.46 25.18
C LEU A 149 20.68 -1.91 24.77
N SER A 150 21.73 -1.22 25.22
CA SER A 150 23.10 -1.47 24.75
C SER A 150 23.87 -2.53 25.53
N ASN A 151 23.41 -2.93 26.72
CA ASN A 151 24.20 -3.81 27.59
C ASN A 151 24.39 -5.21 26.97
N GLY A 152 25.64 -5.53 26.61
CA GLY A 152 25.99 -6.79 25.95
C GLY A 152 25.48 -6.92 24.50
N LYS A 153 25.11 -5.80 23.86
CA LYS A 153 24.56 -5.75 22.50
C LYS A 153 25.44 -4.93 21.57
N ILE A 154 25.39 -5.26 20.29
CA ILE A 154 26.05 -4.48 19.24
C ILE A 154 25.06 -3.41 18.78
N VAL A 155 25.43 -2.14 18.84
CA VAL A 155 24.57 -1.02 18.45
C VAL A 155 25.13 -0.36 17.21
N VAL A 156 24.30 -0.19 16.19
CA VAL A 156 24.67 0.39 14.90
C VAL A 156 23.78 1.61 14.63
N PRO A 157 24.23 2.82 15.02
CA PRO A 157 23.55 4.05 14.67
C PRO A 157 23.77 4.45 13.20
N CYS A 158 22.76 5.02 12.57
CA CYS A 158 22.82 5.69 11.29
C CYS A 158 22.13 7.05 11.43
N ILE A 159 22.63 8.06 10.71
CA ILE A 159 22.04 9.40 10.70
C ILE A 159 20.83 9.45 9.76
N GLY A 160 19.75 10.08 10.23
CA GLY A 160 18.59 10.39 9.40
C GLY A 160 18.71 11.75 8.72
N ASN A 161 17.66 12.18 8.03
CA ASN A 161 17.62 13.50 7.40
C ASN A 161 17.26 14.63 8.37
N HIS A 162 16.74 14.33 9.56
CA HIS A 162 16.48 15.30 10.62
C HIS A 162 17.70 15.57 11.53
N GLU A 163 18.78 14.79 11.43
CA GLU A 163 20.06 15.06 12.13
C GLU A 163 20.90 16.12 11.39
N GLY A 164 20.29 17.24 11.00
CA GLY A 164 20.87 18.27 10.12
C GLY A 164 22.33 18.67 10.38
N PHE A 165 22.98 19.27 9.39
CA PHE A 165 24.40 19.64 9.48
C PHE A 165 24.68 20.60 10.66
N PRO A 166 25.77 20.40 11.44
CA PRO A 166 26.84 19.42 11.23
C PRO A 166 26.69 18.06 11.96
N VAL A 167 26.57 16.99 11.18
CA VAL A 167 26.49 15.59 11.67
C VAL A 167 27.77 15.08 12.37
N TYR A 168 28.93 15.70 12.12
CA TYR A 168 30.21 15.26 12.71
C TYR A 168 30.23 15.38 14.24
N GLN A 169 29.37 16.23 14.82
CA GLN A 169 29.25 16.41 16.27
C GLN A 169 28.74 15.14 16.97
N LEU A 170 28.00 14.28 16.26
CA LEU A 170 27.51 13.00 16.79
C LEU A 170 28.63 11.95 16.92
N SER A 171 29.81 12.18 16.32
CA SER A 171 30.96 11.27 16.46
C SER A 171 31.39 11.10 17.91
N ASP A 172 31.27 12.15 18.73
CA ASP A 172 31.64 12.10 20.14
C ASP A 172 30.54 11.41 20.96
N THR A 173 29.27 11.69 20.66
CA THR A 173 28.10 11.05 21.28
C THR A 173 28.11 9.52 21.07
N TRP A 174 28.47 9.07 19.88
CA TRP A 174 28.51 7.65 19.48
C TRP A 174 29.90 7.03 19.56
N SER A 175 30.86 7.66 20.24
CA SER A 175 32.24 7.18 20.35
C SER A 175 32.38 5.76 20.89
N ASP A 176 31.45 5.30 21.73
CA ASP A 176 31.39 3.93 22.25
C ASP A 176 30.97 2.88 21.19
N TRP A 177 30.27 3.31 20.15
CA TRP A 177 29.75 2.45 19.07
C TRP A 177 30.58 2.58 17.78
N LEU A 178 31.23 3.73 17.56
CA LEU A 178 32.24 3.95 16.54
C LEU A 178 33.61 3.49 17.05
N VAL A 179 33.76 2.17 17.21
CA VAL A 179 34.88 1.57 17.97
C VAL A 179 36.26 1.80 17.32
N THR A 180 36.34 1.87 15.99
CA THR A 180 37.61 2.03 15.26
C THR A 180 37.89 3.47 14.87
N ASP A 181 39.18 3.84 14.77
CA ASP A 181 39.58 5.15 14.26
C ASP A 181 39.13 5.36 12.81
N ASP A 182 39.14 4.31 11.99
CA ASP A 182 38.61 4.34 10.63
C ASP A 182 37.11 4.67 10.59
N ALA A 183 36.30 4.07 11.49
CA ALA A 183 34.88 4.38 11.60
C ALA A 183 34.65 5.83 12.06
N LYS A 184 35.42 6.32 13.05
CA LYS A 184 35.34 7.72 13.48
C LYS A 184 35.73 8.69 12.37
N ASN A 185 36.79 8.38 11.62
CA ASN A 185 37.31 9.24 10.55
C ASN A 185 36.36 9.30 9.36
N THR A 186 35.83 8.15 8.91
CA THR A 186 34.82 8.09 7.84
C THR A 186 33.51 8.76 8.26
N PHE A 187 33.07 8.54 9.51
CA PHE A 187 31.90 9.21 10.05
C PHE A 187 32.07 10.74 10.10
N LYS A 188 33.23 11.24 10.57
CA LYS A 188 33.53 12.68 10.56
C LYS A 188 33.61 13.26 9.15
N ARG A 189 34.06 12.47 8.17
CA ARG A 189 34.19 12.88 6.77
C ARG A 189 32.83 13.01 6.07
N GLY A 190 31.95 12.03 6.24
CA GLY A 190 30.72 11.93 5.44
C GLY A 190 29.53 11.29 6.14
N GLY A 191 29.62 10.99 7.43
CA GLY A 191 28.53 10.39 8.21
C GLY A 191 28.28 8.90 7.93
N TYR A 192 29.17 8.25 7.18
CA TYR A 192 29.14 6.82 6.86
C TYR A 192 30.33 6.11 7.52
N TYR A 193 30.21 4.81 7.77
CA TYR A 193 31.26 3.99 8.37
C TYR A 193 30.97 2.49 8.20
N SER A 194 31.95 1.63 8.50
CA SER A 194 31.75 0.19 8.54
C SER A 194 32.13 -0.39 9.90
N LEU A 195 31.54 -1.54 10.24
CA LEU A 195 31.77 -2.27 11.47
C LEU A 195 31.89 -3.77 11.16
N SER A 196 33.08 -4.34 11.36
CA SER A 196 33.29 -5.79 11.31
C SER A 196 32.87 -6.41 12.64
N LEU A 197 31.89 -7.31 12.62
CA LEU A 197 31.39 -7.98 13.83
C LEU A 197 32.22 -9.20 14.20
N ASN A 198 32.69 -9.92 13.19
CA ASN A 198 33.57 -11.07 13.29
C ASN A 198 34.29 -11.25 11.94
N ASN A 199 35.02 -12.35 11.75
CA ASN A 199 35.75 -12.63 10.50
C ASN A 199 34.86 -12.91 9.27
N TYR A 200 33.54 -12.80 9.41
CA TYR A 200 32.58 -13.30 8.43
C TYR A 200 31.37 -12.38 8.20
N LEU A 201 31.10 -11.41 9.07
CA LEU A 201 29.98 -10.48 8.93
C LEU A 201 30.47 -9.05 9.16
N LYS A 202 30.20 -8.20 8.17
CA LYS A 202 30.44 -6.76 8.24
C LYS A 202 29.14 -5.99 7.98
N ILE A 203 28.96 -4.92 8.73
CA ILE A 203 27.88 -3.96 8.54
C ILE A 203 28.45 -2.70 7.92
N ILE A 204 27.84 -2.23 6.84
CA ILE A 204 28.20 -0.98 6.16
C ILE A 204 27.05 0.00 6.37
N VAL A 205 27.33 1.12 7.02
CA VAL A 205 26.38 2.19 7.28
C VAL A 205 26.61 3.32 6.29
N LEU A 206 25.61 3.58 5.45
CA LEU A 206 25.63 4.65 4.46
C LEU A 206 24.91 5.89 5.01
N ASN A 207 25.48 7.07 4.74
CA ASN A 207 24.77 8.34 4.85
C ASN A 207 23.94 8.56 3.58
N THR A 208 22.68 8.20 3.64
CA THR A 208 21.75 8.34 2.50
C THR A 208 21.32 9.79 2.25
N ASN A 209 21.60 10.72 3.16
CA ASN A 209 21.38 12.16 2.90
C ASN A 209 22.23 12.68 1.73
N LEU A 210 23.35 12.03 1.45
CA LEU A 210 24.23 12.38 0.33
C LEU A 210 23.57 12.08 -1.03
N CYS A 211 22.60 11.18 -1.08
CA CYS A 211 21.85 10.93 -2.31
C CYS A 211 20.65 11.88 -2.47
N ALA A 212 20.10 12.42 -1.38
CA ALA A 212 18.76 13.01 -1.33
C ALA A 212 18.61 14.23 -2.26
N THR A 213 17.55 14.27 -3.06
CA THR A 213 17.27 15.37 -4.00
C THR A 213 16.96 16.70 -3.30
N TYR A 214 16.50 16.64 -2.05
CA TYR A 214 16.26 17.82 -1.22
C TYR A 214 17.52 18.30 -0.47
N ASN A 215 18.63 17.56 -0.51
CA ASN A 215 19.90 18.01 0.03
C ASN A 215 20.54 19.04 -0.91
N LEU A 216 20.34 20.32 -0.63
CA LEU A 216 20.89 21.41 -1.45
C LEU A 216 22.43 21.43 -1.49
N TRP A 217 23.12 20.80 -0.52
CA TRP A 217 24.58 20.71 -0.52
C TRP A 217 25.13 19.80 -1.63
N SER A 218 24.31 18.87 -2.13
CA SER A 218 24.66 18.06 -3.29
C SER A 218 24.80 18.89 -4.59
N LEU A 219 24.39 20.17 -4.58
CA LEU A 219 24.70 21.11 -5.68
C LEU A 219 26.15 21.59 -5.65
N TYR A 220 26.81 21.55 -4.49
CA TYR A 220 28.21 21.94 -4.32
C TYR A 220 29.16 20.77 -4.61
N ASP A 221 28.83 19.58 -4.12
CA ASP A 221 29.59 18.34 -4.33
C ASP A 221 28.69 17.31 -5.02
N ALA A 222 28.55 17.39 -6.34
CA ALA A 222 27.54 16.64 -7.10
C ALA A 222 27.99 15.26 -7.60
N ILE A 223 29.30 14.98 -7.56
CA ILE A 223 29.91 13.74 -8.06
C ILE A 223 30.35 12.92 -6.87
N ASP A 224 29.66 11.80 -6.61
CA ASP A 224 29.85 10.94 -5.45
C ASP A 224 30.10 11.74 -4.14
N PRO A 225 29.08 12.44 -3.63
CA PRO A 225 29.24 13.36 -2.51
C PRO A 225 29.89 12.66 -1.32
N GLY A 226 30.93 13.25 -0.73
CA GLY A 226 31.69 12.63 0.35
C GLY A 226 32.51 11.39 -0.04
N GLN A 227 32.62 11.06 -1.33
CA GLN A 227 33.25 9.85 -1.89
C GLN A 227 32.68 8.53 -1.34
N GLN A 228 31.39 8.54 -1.00
CA GLN A 228 30.74 7.44 -0.30
C GLN A 228 30.61 6.19 -1.17
N LEU A 229 30.20 6.32 -2.43
CA LEU A 229 30.01 5.15 -3.30
C LEU A 229 31.33 4.52 -3.72
N GLN A 230 32.37 5.32 -3.94
CA GLN A 230 33.71 4.78 -4.17
C GLN A 230 34.20 4.01 -2.93
N TRP A 231 34.07 4.60 -1.73
CA TRP A 231 34.40 3.93 -0.47
C TRP A 231 33.56 2.64 -0.27
N PHE A 232 32.27 2.67 -0.62
CA PHE A 232 31.40 1.51 -0.53
C PHE A 232 31.87 0.36 -1.43
N VAL A 233 32.30 0.65 -2.66
CA VAL A 233 32.91 -0.33 -3.56
C VAL A 233 34.19 -0.92 -2.97
N ASP A 234 35.03 -0.09 -2.35
CA ASP A 234 36.30 -0.55 -1.77
C ASP A 234 36.06 -1.50 -0.60
N GLU A 235 35.11 -1.18 0.30
CA GLU A 235 34.71 -2.05 1.41
C GLU A 235 34.08 -3.36 0.93
N LEU A 236 33.19 -3.32 -0.06
CA LEU A 236 32.59 -4.52 -0.64
C LEU A 236 33.63 -5.40 -1.33
N THR A 237 34.60 -4.80 -2.04
CA THR A 237 35.69 -5.52 -2.70
C THR A 237 36.58 -6.23 -1.69
N LYS A 238 36.91 -5.56 -0.59
CA LYS A 238 37.66 -6.17 0.52
C LYS A 238 36.88 -7.33 1.13
N SER A 239 35.61 -7.11 1.42
CA SER A 239 34.72 -8.11 2.02
C SER A 239 34.52 -9.34 1.11
N GLU A 240 34.44 -9.13 -0.21
CA GLU A 240 34.36 -10.22 -1.20
C GLU A 240 35.63 -11.09 -1.21
N ARG A 241 36.81 -10.48 -1.04
CA ARG A 241 38.08 -11.21 -0.93
C ARG A 241 38.21 -11.98 0.37
N ASP A 242 37.72 -11.39 1.45
CA ASP A 242 37.81 -11.94 2.80
C ASP A 242 36.70 -12.98 3.09
N GLY A 243 35.72 -13.12 2.18
CA GLY A 243 34.60 -14.05 2.32
C GLY A 243 33.60 -13.61 3.39
N GLU A 244 33.46 -12.29 3.61
CA GLU A 244 32.51 -11.69 4.52
C GLU A 244 31.14 -11.52 3.85
N ILE A 245 30.05 -11.76 4.60
CA ILE A 245 28.72 -11.32 4.23
C ILE A 245 28.46 -9.89 4.72
N ILE A 246 27.57 -9.19 4.04
CA ILE A 246 27.35 -7.76 4.22
C ILE A 246 25.88 -7.45 4.53
N TYR A 247 25.67 -6.67 5.59
CA TYR A 247 24.44 -5.91 5.79
C TYR A 247 24.68 -4.45 5.50
N VAL A 248 23.76 -3.83 4.77
CA VAL A 248 23.81 -2.40 4.47
C VAL A 248 22.72 -1.70 5.24
N VAL A 249 23.08 -0.63 5.95
CA VAL A 249 22.17 0.15 6.79
C VAL A 249 22.19 1.58 6.28
N GLY A 250 21.02 2.20 6.16
CA GLY A 250 20.88 3.62 5.85
C GLY A 250 19.57 4.15 6.40
N HIS A 251 19.28 5.42 6.16
CA HIS A 251 18.01 6.01 6.57
C HIS A 251 16.99 6.03 5.43
N ILE A 252 17.25 6.83 4.39
CA ILE A 252 16.41 6.98 3.20
C ILE A 252 16.63 5.76 2.30
N PRO A 253 15.62 4.92 2.03
CA PRO A 253 15.76 3.80 1.11
C PRO A 253 15.98 4.32 -0.31
N PRO A 254 17.14 4.07 -0.96
CA PRO A 254 17.43 4.66 -2.25
C PRO A 254 16.35 4.38 -3.32
N ASN A 255 15.78 5.45 -3.86
CA ASN A 255 14.69 5.46 -4.83
C ASN A 255 14.66 6.80 -5.60
N GLU A 256 13.49 7.23 -6.06
CA GLU A 256 13.24 8.54 -6.66
C GLU A 256 13.57 9.76 -5.77
N GLU A 257 13.74 9.57 -4.46
CA GLU A 257 14.21 10.63 -3.54
C GLU A 257 15.73 10.80 -3.56
N CYS A 258 16.46 9.84 -4.13
CA CYS A 258 17.86 10.02 -4.46
C CYS A 258 18.02 10.67 -5.85
N THR A 259 19.11 11.39 -6.06
CA THR A 259 19.49 11.83 -7.40
C THR A 259 19.63 10.61 -8.32
N GLN A 260 19.12 10.72 -9.55
CA GLN A 260 19.05 9.60 -10.48
C GLN A 260 20.42 8.96 -10.74
N ILE A 261 21.48 9.77 -10.83
CA ILE A 261 22.84 9.29 -11.11
C ILE A 261 23.41 8.53 -9.90
N TRP A 262 23.19 9.02 -8.68
CA TRP A 262 23.62 8.32 -7.47
C TRP A 262 22.89 6.98 -7.33
N PHE A 263 21.56 6.98 -7.49
CA PHE A 263 20.75 5.76 -7.41
C PHE A 263 21.17 4.73 -8.47
N HIS A 264 21.45 5.18 -9.69
CA HIS A 264 21.95 4.32 -10.76
C HIS A 264 23.27 3.64 -10.39
N ASN A 265 24.24 4.39 -9.86
CA ASN A 265 25.51 3.80 -9.41
C ASN A 265 25.32 2.83 -8.25
N TYR A 266 24.46 3.19 -7.29
CA TYR A 266 24.13 2.34 -6.15
C TYR A 266 23.52 0.99 -6.58
N VAL A 267 22.60 0.96 -7.54
CA VAL A 267 22.03 -0.30 -8.07
C VAL A 267 23.09 -1.14 -8.79
N ARG A 268 23.96 -0.51 -9.59
CA ARG A 268 25.07 -1.22 -10.27
C ARG A 268 26.05 -1.86 -9.28
N ILE A 269 26.40 -1.14 -8.22
CA ILE A 269 27.22 -1.66 -7.11
C ILE A 269 26.51 -2.85 -6.45
N SER A 270 25.23 -2.68 -6.12
CA SER A 270 24.42 -3.72 -5.47
C SER A 270 24.31 -5.00 -6.30
N ASP A 271 24.14 -4.87 -7.63
CA ASP A 271 24.11 -6.02 -8.56
C ASP A 271 25.48 -6.70 -8.65
N ARG A 272 26.56 -5.92 -8.77
CA ARG A 272 27.92 -6.46 -8.82
C ARG A 272 28.25 -7.28 -7.57
N PHE A 273 27.84 -6.82 -6.39
CA PHE A 273 28.15 -7.48 -5.12
C PHE A 273 26.98 -8.32 -4.55
N LYS A 274 26.02 -8.73 -5.40
CA LYS A 274 24.81 -9.42 -4.96
C LYS A 274 25.00 -10.74 -4.22
N LYS A 275 26.17 -11.37 -4.38
CA LYS A 275 26.51 -12.64 -3.69
C LYS A 275 26.82 -12.46 -2.21
N ILE A 276 27.43 -11.33 -1.84
CA ILE A 276 27.90 -11.09 -0.46
C ILE A 276 26.95 -10.20 0.33
N ILE A 277 26.18 -9.33 -0.33
CA ILE A 277 25.17 -8.50 0.33
C ILE A 277 23.94 -9.36 0.61
N LYS A 278 23.53 -9.44 1.88
CA LYS A 278 22.43 -10.31 2.34
C LYS A 278 21.13 -9.57 2.63
N ALA A 279 21.21 -8.30 3.04
CA ALA A 279 20.04 -7.48 3.32
C ALA A 279 20.39 -6.00 3.37
N TYR A 280 19.38 -5.17 3.09
CA TYR A 280 19.42 -3.73 3.36
C TYR A 280 18.37 -3.35 4.41
N PHE A 281 18.71 -2.41 5.29
CA PHE A 281 17.85 -1.94 6.39
C PHE A 281 17.73 -0.42 6.35
N TYR A 282 16.49 0.07 6.32
CA TYR A 282 16.12 1.48 6.15
C TYR A 282 14.96 1.91 7.06
N GLY A 283 14.70 3.21 7.11
CA GLY A 283 13.58 3.87 7.79
C GLY A 283 12.88 4.90 6.90
N HIS A 284 12.74 6.14 7.38
CA HIS A 284 12.35 7.35 6.65
C HIS A 284 10.89 7.44 6.22
N THR A 285 10.30 6.35 5.72
CA THR A 285 8.93 6.36 5.17
C THR A 285 7.84 6.40 6.25
N HIS A 286 8.22 6.13 7.51
CA HIS A 286 7.34 5.97 8.66
C HIS A 286 6.34 4.81 8.54
N ARG A 287 6.61 3.85 7.66
CA ARG A 287 5.69 2.76 7.33
C ARG A 287 6.40 1.42 7.38
N ASP A 288 5.60 0.41 7.70
CA ASP A 288 6.00 -0.99 7.60
C ASP A 288 6.02 -1.39 6.10
N GLU A 289 7.18 -1.31 5.46
CA GLU A 289 7.33 -1.54 4.02
C GLU A 289 8.61 -2.35 3.68
N PHE A 290 8.70 -2.81 2.44
CA PHE A 290 9.93 -3.31 1.85
C PHE A 290 10.02 -2.89 0.37
N LYS A 291 11.25 -2.84 -0.16
CA LYS A 291 11.52 -2.58 -1.58
C LYS A 291 12.39 -3.68 -2.17
N LEU A 292 12.17 -3.99 -3.44
CA LEU A 292 13.00 -4.92 -4.19
C LEU A 292 13.96 -4.15 -5.10
N TYR A 293 15.22 -4.55 -5.10
CA TYR A 293 16.18 -4.10 -6.10
C TYR A 293 16.35 -5.19 -7.16
N PHE A 294 16.45 -4.76 -8.41
CA PHE A 294 16.60 -5.62 -9.57
C PHE A 294 17.97 -5.43 -10.22
N SER A 295 18.45 -6.46 -10.90
CA SER A 295 19.73 -6.40 -11.62
C SER A 295 19.70 -5.27 -12.65
N TYR A 296 20.85 -4.62 -12.76
CA TYR A 296 21.08 -3.57 -13.73
C TYR A 296 21.12 -4.14 -15.16
N GLU A 297 21.74 -5.31 -15.32
CA GLU A 297 21.88 -6.03 -16.58
C GLU A 297 20.58 -6.75 -16.97
N ASN A 298 19.88 -7.35 -15.99
CA ASN A 298 18.61 -8.03 -16.18
C ASN A 298 17.53 -7.49 -15.24
N ARG A 299 16.71 -6.56 -15.74
CA ARG A 299 15.68 -5.89 -14.92
C ARG A 299 14.58 -6.80 -14.37
N ASP A 300 14.53 -8.06 -14.81
CA ASP A 300 13.56 -9.05 -14.33
C ASP A 300 14.15 -9.94 -13.21
N GLU A 301 15.45 -9.82 -12.91
CA GLU A 301 16.12 -10.57 -11.85
C GLU A 301 16.13 -9.76 -10.54
N PRO A 302 15.36 -10.14 -9.51
CA PRO A 302 15.48 -9.52 -8.19
C PRO A 302 16.82 -9.92 -7.57
N ILE A 303 17.57 -8.94 -7.10
CA ILE A 303 18.90 -9.14 -6.52
C ILE A 303 18.90 -8.95 -5.00
N HIS A 304 18.06 -8.07 -4.45
CA HIS A 304 18.05 -7.73 -3.03
C HIS A 304 16.69 -7.29 -2.50
N VAL A 305 16.52 -7.43 -1.19
CA VAL A 305 15.39 -6.86 -0.42
C VAL A 305 15.91 -5.75 0.49
N ALA A 306 15.25 -4.61 0.44
CA ALA A 306 15.43 -3.48 1.34
C ALA A 306 14.26 -3.42 2.33
N TYR A 307 14.53 -3.75 3.58
CA TYR A 307 13.54 -3.75 4.65
C TYR A 307 13.42 -2.35 5.27
N ILE A 308 12.21 -1.79 5.28
CA ILE A 308 11.94 -0.45 5.79
C ILE A 308 11.15 -0.58 7.10
N ALA A 309 11.78 -0.24 8.21
CA ALA A 309 11.17 -0.33 9.54
C ALA A 309 10.07 0.73 9.72
N PRO A 310 9.01 0.43 10.50
CA PRO A 310 8.03 1.43 10.88
C PRO A 310 8.66 2.44 11.83
N SER A 311 8.04 3.60 11.93
CA SER A 311 8.50 4.66 12.83
C SER A 311 8.04 4.45 14.27
N ILE A 312 8.83 4.98 15.20
CA ILE A 312 8.42 5.14 16.60
C ILE A 312 7.52 6.37 16.75
N THR A 313 7.70 7.40 15.91
CA THR A 313 6.78 8.55 15.83
C THR A 313 5.57 8.25 14.95
N VAL A 314 4.50 9.03 15.12
CA VAL A 314 3.22 8.98 14.38
C VAL A 314 2.55 7.60 14.35
N TRP A 315 1.33 7.50 13.80
CA TRP A 315 0.62 6.25 13.44
C TRP A 315 0.98 4.96 14.22
N ASN A 316 0.48 4.75 15.45
CA ASN A 316 0.83 3.59 16.30
C ASN A 316 2.36 3.31 16.37
N PRO A 317 3.06 3.87 17.36
CA PRO A 317 4.51 3.69 17.55
C PRO A 317 4.92 2.23 17.41
N GLY A 318 5.84 1.94 16.51
CA GLY A 318 6.24 0.58 16.17
C GLY A 318 7.74 0.39 16.04
N TYR A 319 8.14 -0.88 16.01
CA TYR A 319 9.51 -1.32 15.76
C TYR A 319 9.51 -2.77 15.26
N ARG A 320 10.67 -3.27 14.82
CA ARG A 320 10.78 -4.59 14.18
C ARG A 320 11.93 -5.43 14.70
N PHE A 321 11.73 -6.74 14.73
CA PHE A 321 12.80 -7.74 14.78
C PHE A 321 12.96 -8.47 13.44
N TYR A 322 14.19 -8.88 13.14
CA TYR A 322 14.52 -9.78 12.04
C TYR A 322 15.11 -11.07 12.60
N LEU A 323 14.61 -12.20 12.10
CA LEU A 323 15.11 -13.54 12.39
C LEU A 323 15.93 -13.99 11.18
N LEU A 324 17.17 -14.40 11.43
CA LEU A 324 18.11 -14.76 10.38
C LEU A 324 18.11 -16.26 10.11
N ASN A 325 18.29 -16.62 8.84
CA ASN A 325 18.62 -17.98 8.43
C ASN A 325 20.10 -18.28 8.71
N SER A 326 20.48 -19.56 8.61
CA SER A 326 21.87 -19.98 8.81
C SER A 326 22.85 -19.25 7.90
N ASP A 327 22.46 -18.96 6.65
CA ASP A 327 23.28 -18.28 5.65
C ASP A 327 23.37 -16.76 5.82
N GLY A 328 22.76 -16.21 6.87
CA GLY A 328 22.67 -14.77 7.14
C GLY A 328 21.65 -14.01 6.29
N SER A 329 20.82 -14.70 5.49
CA SER A 329 19.65 -14.04 4.91
C SER A 329 18.58 -13.80 5.98
N VAL A 330 17.72 -12.79 5.77
CA VAL A 330 16.55 -12.57 6.63
C VAL A 330 15.49 -13.63 6.31
N GLY A 331 15.16 -14.48 7.28
CA GLY A 331 14.18 -15.55 7.14
C GLY A 331 12.77 -15.13 7.53
N ASP A 332 12.63 -14.35 8.61
CA ASP A 332 11.34 -13.86 9.11
C ASP A 332 11.46 -12.49 9.78
N THR A 333 10.32 -11.82 9.98
CA THR A 333 10.23 -10.52 10.64
C THR A 333 9.09 -10.47 11.65
N GLU A 334 9.33 -9.88 12.81
CA GLU A 334 8.29 -9.63 13.82
C GLU A 334 8.15 -8.12 14.04
N SER A 335 7.03 -7.51 13.64
CA SER A 335 6.73 -6.11 13.97
C SER A 335 5.99 -6.04 15.31
N TYR A 336 6.23 -4.98 16.07
CA TYR A 336 5.56 -4.71 17.34
C TYR A 336 5.05 -3.28 17.31
N TYR A 337 3.87 -3.04 17.89
CA TYR A 337 3.32 -1.67 17.96
C TYR A 337 2.57 -1.40 19.26
N LEU A 338 2.51 -0.11 19.61
CA LEU A 338 1.69 0.43 20.70
C LEU A 338 0.38 0.96 20.11
N ASN A 339 -0.75 0.38 20.52
CA ASN A 339 -2.06 0.92 20.19
C ASN A 339 -2.30 2.21 20.98
N LEU A 340 -2.08 3.38 20.35
CA LEU A 340 -2.23 4.68 21.02
C LEU A 340 -3.64 4.93 21.51
N THR A 341 -4.67 4.43 20.80
CA THR A 341 -6.07 4.54 21.23
C THR A 341 -6.28 3.89 22.60
N GLU A 342 -5.79 2.66 22.76
CA GLU A 342 -5.90 1.94 24.04
C GLU A 342 -4.99 2.53 25.11
N ALA A 343 -3.76 2.89 24.72
CA ALA A 343 -2.77 3.49 25.60
C ALA A 343 -3.28 4.78 26.24
N ASN A 344 -3.88 5.66 25.45
CA ASN A 344 -4.41 6.94 25.92
C ASN A 344 -5.72 6.80 26.72
N LYS A 345 -6.44 5.67 26.61
CA LYS A 345 -7.60 5.35 27.46
C LYS A 345 -7.20 4.89 28.87
N LYS A 346 -6.07 4.18 28.99
CA LYS A 346 -5.56 3.67 30.28
C LYS A 346 -4.72 4.78 30.95
N SER A 347 -5.16 5.26 32.11
CA SER A 347 -4.43 6.29 32.88
C SER A 347 -2.98 5.88 33.17
N LYS A 348 -2.10 6.86 33.44
CA LYS A 348 -0.63 6.87 33.63
C LYS A 348 0.11 5.64 34.21
N SER A 349 -0.53 4.60 34.74
CA SER A 349 0.11 3.45 35.43
C SER A 349 -0.01 2.09 34.74
N ALA A 350 -0.53 1.98 33.51
CA ALA A 350 -0.64 0.68 32.84
C ALA A 350 0.65 0.32 32.08
N THR A 351 1.22 -0.85 32.36
CA THR A 351 2.20 -1.51 31.49
C THR A 351 1.45 -1.94 30.23
N ILE A 352 1.65 -1.24 29.11
CA ILE A 352 0.93 -1.54 27.88
C ILE A 352 1.78 -2.54 27.08
N ALA A 353 1.23 -3.74 26.90
CA ALA A 353 1.86 -4.78 26.10
C ALA A 353 1.88 -4.35 24.63
N LEU A 354 3.05 -4.48 24.01
CA LEU A 354 3.22 -4.30 22.57
C LEU A 354 2.61 -5.52 21.89
N THR A 355 1.79 -5.28 20.87
CA THR A 355 1.03 -6.32 20.20
C THR A 355 1.80 -6.83 19.00
N LEU A 356 1.91 -8.15 18.87
CA LEU A 356 2.39 -8.82 17.67
C LEU A 356 1.26 -8.85 16.62
N PRO A 357 1.45 -8.32 15.41
CA PRO A 357 0.70 -8.77 14.25
C PRO A 357 1.15 -10.20 13.97
N ASN A 358 0.29 -11.19 14.25
CA ASN A 358 0.48 -12.54 13.72
C ASN A 358 0.29 -12.47 12.20
N VAL A 359 1.37 -12.27 11.45
CA VAL A 359 1.40 -12.45 10.00
C VAL A 359 2.54 -13.40 9.64
N HIS A 360 2.42 -14.66 10.07
CA HIS A 360 3.14 -15.72 9.38
C HIS A 360 2.50 -15.89 8.00
N GLY A 361 3.23 -15.60 6.92
CA GLY A 361 2.81 -15.93 5.54
C GLY A 361 2.98 -14.86 4.45
N ALA A 362 3.44 -13.64 4.76
CA ALA A 362 3.59 -12.59 3.74
C ALA A 362 4.63 -12.93 2.64
N ASN A 363 5.70 -13.65 2.99
CA ASN A 363 6.71 -14.09 2.03
C ASN A 363 6.23 -15.20 1.09
N GLU A 364 5.36 -16.12 1.53
CA GLU A 364 4.79 -17.17 0.66
C GLU A 364 3.80 -16.61 -0.36
N ALA A 365 2.97 -15.64 0.02
CA ALA A 365 2.05 -14.98 -0.91
C ALA A 365 2.79 -14.23 -2.02
N LEU A 366 3.92 -13.58 -1.68
CA LEU A 366 4.74 -12.86 -2.64
C LEU A 366 5.54 -13.80 -3.55
N LEU A 367 6.11 -14.87 -3.01
CA LEU A 367 6.70 -15.97 -3.79
C LEU A 367 5.68 -16.62 -4.72
N ASN A 368 4.42 -16.76 -4.31
CA ASN A 368 3.35 -17.30 -5.16
C ASN A 368 2.91 -16.34 -6.26
N ILE A 369 2.92 -15.02 -6.04
CA ILE A 369 2.70 -14.02 -7.09
C ILE A 369 3.86 -14.06 -8.10
N ILE A 370 5.11 -14.08 -7.62
CA ILE A 370 6.31 -14.19 -8.45
C ILE A 370 6.31 -15.50 -9.23
N ASN A 371 5.97 -16.63 -8.59
CA ASN A 371 5.86 -17.94 -9.24
C ASN A 371 4.68 -18.00 -10.23
N SER A 372 3.57 -17.32 -9.98
CA SER A 372 2.45 -17.24 -10.92
C SER A 372 2.82 -16.43 -12.16
N VAL A 373 3.46 -15.26 -11.97
CA VAL A 373 3.98 -14.44 -13.08
C VAL A 373 5.04 -15.22 -13.87
N TYR A 374 5.97 -15.89 -13.18
CA TYR A 374 6.99 -16.76 -13.78
C TYR A 374 6.37 -17.96 -14.52
N HIS A 375 5.35 -18.62 -13.98
CA HIS A 375 4.64 -19.71 -14.65
C HIS A 375 3.91 -19.24 -15.90
N ILE A 376 3.29 -18.05 -15.86
CA ILE A 376 2.62 -17.43 -17.00
C ILE A 376 3.64 -17.07 -18.09
N THR A 377 4.83 -16.56 -17.75
CA THR A 377 5.84 -16.15 -18.74
C THR A 377 6.67 -17.29 -19.31
N ASN A 378 7.04 -18.30 -18.51
CA ASN A 378 8.03 -19.30 -18.90
C ASN A 378 7.48 -20.70 -19.25
N ASN A 379 6.37 -21.13 -18.64
CA ASN A 379 5.98 -22.55 -18.66
C ASN A 379 4.81 -22.91 -19.61
N GLN A 380 4.18 -21.94 -20.26
CA GLN A 380 3.12 -22.18 -21.23
C GLN A 380 3.52 -21.51 -22.56
N GLN A 381 3.92 -22.32 -23.55
CA GLN A 381 4.48 -21.94 -24.85
C GLN A 381 3.65 -20.98 -25.75
N ASN A 382 2.60 -20.34 -25.23
CA ASN A 382 1.66 -19.51 -26.02
C ASN A 382 1.62 -18.02 -25.67
N SER A 383 2.29 -17.54 -24.62
CA SER A 383 2.42 -16.09 -24.42
C SER A 383 3.77 -15.60 -24.92
N ASN A 384 3.91 -15.39 -26.23
CA ASN A 384 4.97 -14.54 -26.82
C ASN A 384 4.77 -13.06 -26.43
N LEU A 385 4.55 -12.79 -25.13
CA LEU A 385 4.30 -11.45 -24.61
C LEU A 385 5.62 -10.84 -24.13
N THR A 386 6.03 -9.75 -24.76
CA THR A 386 7.14 -8.93 -24.27
C THR A 386 6.74 -8.18 -23.00
N THR A 387 7.71 -7.77 -22.18
CA THR A 387 7.47 -6.91 -20.99
C THR A 387 6.68 -5.64 -21.35
N GLN A 388 6.91 -5.09 -22.55
CA GLN A 388 6.12 -3.98 -23.09
C GLN A 388 4.64 -4.37 -23.34
N GLN A 389 4.37 -5.55 -23.90
CA GLN A 389 3.00 -6.03 -24.12
C GLN A 389 2.27 -6.34 -22.81
N MET A 390 2.97 -6.92 -21.82
CA MET A 390 2.42 -7.14 -20.48
C MET A 390 2.09 -5.82 -19.78
N CYS A 391 3.00 -4.86 -19.88
CA CYS A 391 2.81 -3.52 -19.33
C CYS A 391 1.66 -2.76 -20.03
N GLY A 392 1.46 -2.98 -21.33
CA GLY A 392 0.27 -2.49 -22.06
C GLY A 392 -1.03 -3.10 -21.54
N VAL A 393 -1.08 -4.41 -21.31
CA VAL A 393 -2.30 -5.07 -20.78
C VAL A 393 -2.63 -4.62 -19.34
N VAL A 394 -1.61 -4.42 -18.48
CA VAL A 394 -1.80 -4.07 -17.06
C VAL A 394 -1.98 -2.56 -16.84
N LEU A 395 -1.20 -1.73 -17.55
CA LEU A 395 -1.10 -0.27 -17.32
C LEU A 395 -1.59 0.58 -18.50
N GLY A 396 -1.91 -0.01 -19.65
CA GLY A 396 -2.40 0.68 -20.85
C GLY A 396 -1.42 1.74 -21.37
N LYS A 397 -1.97 2.86 -21.88
CA LYS A 397 -1.20 4.01 -22.40
C LYS A 397 -0.20 4.64 -21.41
N LYS A 398 -0.25 4.29 -20.12
CA LYS A 398 0.77 4.74 -19.14
C LYS A 398 2.14 4.11 -19.37
N CYS A 399 2.17 2.96 -20.04
CA CYS A 399 3.40 2.25 -20.33
C CYS A 399 3.84 2.34 -21.79
N LEU A 400 2.92 2.58 -22.72
CA LEU A 400 3.19 2.62 -24.15
C LEU A 400 2.62 3.89 -24.79
N THR A 401 3.46 4.61 -25.54
CA THR A 401 3.09 5.82 -26.30
C THR A 401 2.42 5.51 -27.64
N SER A 402 2.45 4.25 -28.10
CA SER A 402 1.73 3.76 -29.28
C SER A 402 1.34 2.31 -29.05
N PRO A 403 0.11 1.89 -29.42
CA PRO A 403 -0.45 0.60 -29.02
C PRO A 403 0.22 -0.56 -29.79
N PRO A 404 0.93 -1.49 -29.13
CA PRO A 404 1.50 -2.64 -29.81
C PRO A 404 0.91 -3.91 -29.21
N SER A 405 -0.42 -4.11 -29.26
CA SER A 405 -0.95 -5.48 -29.10
C SER A 405 -2.36 -5.68 -29.65
N VAL A 406 -2.61 -6.86 -30.20
CA VAL A 406 -3.95 -7.40 -30.54
C VAL A 406 -4.90 -7.46 -29.33
N TYR A 407 -4.38 -7.28 -28.12
CA TYR A 407 -5.10 -7.35 -26.85
C TYR A 407 -5.75 -6.02 -26.45
N GLU A 408 -5.38 -4.92 -27.10
CA GLU A 408 -6.03 -3.60 -26.93
C GLU A 408 -7.11 -3.29 -27.99
N THR A 409 -7.39 -4.20 -28.92
CA THR A 409 -8.21 -3.90 -30.12
C THR A 409 -9.43 -4.80 -30.32
N TRP A 410 -9.74 -5.71 -29.39
CA TRP A 410 -10.87 -6.61 -29.55
C TRP A 410 -12.21 -5.96 -29.19
N THR A 411 -13.25 -6.42 -29.89
CA THR A 411 -14.61 -5.95 -29.67
C THR A 411 -15.60 -7.12 -29.70
N ILE A 412 -16.59 -7.09 -28.81
CA ILE A 412 -17.72 -8.01 -28.89
C ILE A 412 -18.64 -7.55 -30.04
N PRO A 413 -19.01 -8.45 -30.97
CA PRO A 413 -20.02 -8.15 -31.98
C PRO A 413 -21.38 -8.00 -31.31
N LEU A 414 -22.10 -6.93 -31.65
CA LEU A 414 -23.42 -6.64 -31.08
C LEU A 414 -24.48 -6.68 -32.18
N PRO A 415 -25.63 -7.36 -31.95
CA PRO A 415 -26.74 -7.33 -32.89
C PRO A 415 -27.39 -5.95 -32.94
N GLU A 416 -28.09 -5.62 -34.03
CA GLU A 416 -28.84 -4.37 -34.14
C GLU A 416 -29.98 -4.28 -33.13
N GLU A 417 -30.32 -3.06 -32.71
CA GLU A 417 -31.46 -2.81 -31.81
C GLU A 417 -32.77 -3.10 -32.52
N LYS A 418 -33.51 -4.12 -32.05
CA LYS A 418 -34.87 -4.36 -32.52
C LYS A 418 -35.83 -3.37 -31.84
N LYS A 419 -36.71 -2.72 -32.62
CA LYS A 419 -37.80 -1.89 -32.08
C LYS A 419 -38.89 -2.78 -31.45
N THR A 420 -38.65 -3.31 -30.26
CA THR A 420 -39.68 -4.00 -29.48
C THR A 420 -40.34 -3.01 -28.51
N ASN A 421 -41.67 -2.84 -28.64
CA ASN A 421 -42.48 -2.18 -27.64
C ASN A 421 -42.74 -3.18 -26.51
N ILE A 422 -41.87 -3.19 -25.51
CA ILE A 422 -42.04 -4.08 -24.35
C ILE A 422 -43.07 -3.43 -23.40
N ASN A 423 -44.33 -3.89 -23.48
CA ASN A 423 -45.37 -3.53 -22.52
C ASN A 423 -45.31 -4.47 -21.31
N PHE A 424 -44.78 -3.98 -20.19
CA PHE A 424 -44.73 -4.71 -18.93
C PHE A 424 -46.06 -4.57 -18.16
N ASN A 425 -46.79 -5.68 -18.01
CA ASN A 425 -47.98 -5.77 -17.14
C ASN A 425 -47.72 -6.79 -16.02
N GLY A 426 -46.84 -6.44 -15.08
CA GLY A 426 -46.60 -7.23 -13.86
C GLY A 426 -46.93 -6.41 -12.62
N ASP A 427 -47.67 -6.99 -11.66
CA ASP A 427 -47.89 -6.38 -10.35
C ASP A 427 -46.67 -6.64 -9.45
N MET A 428 -45.71 -5.70 -9.45
CA MET A 428 -44.39 -5.88 -8.83
C MET A 428 -44.21 -5.16 -7.48
N LYS A 429 -45.25 -4.55 -6.91
CA LYS A 429 -45.16 -3.81 -5.64
C LYS A 429 -44.70 -4.66 -4.44
N SER A 430 -44.73 -5.99 -4.56
CA SER A 430 -44.35 -6.91 -3.49
C SER A 430 -42.91 -7.42 -3.53
N LEU A 431 -42.16 -7.25 -4.63
CA LEU A 431 -40.81 -7.80 -4.73
C LEU A 431 -39.79 -6.87 -4.07
N LYS A 432 -39.12 -7.37 -3.02
CA LYS A 432 -38.03 -6.69 -2.31
C LYS A 432 -36.74 -7.49 -2.49
N ILE A 433 -35.67 -6.83 -2.94
CA ILE A 433 -34.36 -7.47 -3.11
C ILE A 433 -33.51 -7.16 -1.89
N LEU A 434 -33.02 -8.19 -1.19
CA LEU A 434 -31.98 -8.06 -0.16
C LEU A 434 -30.61 -8.23 -0.84
N HIS A 435 -29.72 -7.26 -0.64
CA HIS A 435 -28.35 -7.28 -1.12
C HIS A 435 -27.40 -7.37 0.07
N LEU A 436 -26.66 -8.47 0.07
CA LEU A 436 -25.61 -8.79 1.02
C LEU A 436 -24.33 -9.04 0.23
N SER A 437 -23.21 -8.45 0.66
CA SER A 437 -21.91 -8.60 0.00
C SER A 437 -20.78 -8.59 1.03
N ASP A 438 -19.63 -9.13 0.64
CA ASP A 438 -18.36 -8.99 1.38
C ASP A 438 -18.44 -9.55 2.81
N PHE A 439 -19.07 -10.71 2.99
CA PHE A 439 -19.15 -11.39 4.29
C PHE A 439 -17.79 -11.78 4.85
N HIS A 440 -16.79 -12.02 3.99
CA HIS A 440 -15.49 -12.58 4.34
C HIS A 440 -15.60 -13.81 5.24
N PHE A 441 -16.69 -14.58 5.07
CA PHE A 441 -16.74 -15.95 5.57
C PHE A 441 -16.11 -16.83 4.50
N ASP A 442 -14.82 -17.01 4.66
CA ASP A 442 -14.19 -18.25 4.33
C ASP A 442 -13.59 -18.73 5.63
N PRO A 443 -13.45 -20.02 5.90
CA PRO A 443 -12.06 -20.35 6.07
C PRO A 443 -11.20 -19.93 4.90
N LEU A 444 -11.18 -20.87 3.98
CA LEU A 444 -10.15 -21.17 3.03
C LEU A 444 -10.67 -21.99 1.78
N TYR A 445 -12.01 -22.18 1.53
CA TYR A 445 -12.81 -23.08 0.61
C TYR A 445 -12.60 -22.91 -0.92
N LYS A 446 -12.58 -24.02 -1.69
CA LYS A 446 -12.42 -24.13 -3.15
C LYS A 446 -13.35 -25.21 -3.73
N GLU A 447 -14.13 -24.80 -4.72
CA GLU A 447 -14.66 -25.73 -5.71
C GLU A 447 -13.49 -26.37 -6.48
N GLY A 448 -13.19 -27.62 -6.12
CA GLY A 448 -12.62 -28.63 -7.00
C GLY A 448 -11.35 -29.32 -6.57
N SER A 449 -10.93 -29.06 -5.34
CA SER A 449 -9.77 -29.70 -4.73
C SER A 449 -9.73 -31.22 -4.94
N LEU A 450 -8.49 -31.77 -5.07
CA LEU A 450 -8.20 -33.02 -4.39
C LEU A 450 -8.73 -32.85 -2.98
N THR A 451 -9.69 -33.68 -2.69
CA THR A 451 -10.29 -33.72 -1.37
C THR A 451 -9.31 -34.29 -0.32
N THR A 452 -8.03 -34.53 -0.70
CA THR A 452 -6.96 -35.28 0.00
C THR A 452 -5.54 -34.70 -0.28
N CYS A 453 -4.71 -34.51 0.77
CA CYS A 453 -3.48 -33.67 0.71
C CYS A 453 -2.39 -33.64 1.84
N ASP A 454 -1.17 -33.09 1.59
CA ASP A 454 -0.09 -32.87 2.62
C ASP A 454 0.31 -31.39 3.01
N GLN A 455 -0.44 -30.33 2.68
CA GLN A 455 -0.14 -28.96 3.17
C GLN A 455 -1.16 -28.48 4.24
N SER A 456 -1.11 -27.20 4.67
CA SER A 456 -1.76 -26.67 5.88
C SER A 456 -3.30 -26.42 5.84
N LEU A 457 -4.04 -26.70 4.75
CA LEU A 457 -5.47 -26.38 4.49
C LEU A 457 -6.18 -26.83 3.13
N CYS A 458 -7.10 -27.82 3.06
CA CYS A 458 -7.65 -28.45 1.80
C CYS A 458 -9.21 -28.39 1.56
N CYS A 459 -9.75 -28.74 0.37
CA CYS A 459 -11.11 -28.32 -0.17
C CYS A 459 -11.21 -26.83 -0.47
N ARG A 460 -10.02 -26.40 -0.81
CA ARG A 460 -9.13 -25.36 -0.36
C ARG A 460 -7.84 -25.89 -0.93
N GLU A 461 -6.98 -25.00 -1.29
CA GLU A 461 -5.67 -25.38 -1.71
C GLU A 461 -4.87 -25.69 -0.48
N SER A 462 -4.58 -26.96 -0.25
CA SER A 462 -3.24 -27.23 0.23
C SER A 462 -2.81 -28.63 -0.25
N SER A 463 -3.32 -29.03 -1.43
CA SER A 463 -3.78 -30.40 -1.61
C SER A 463 -2.88 -31.41 -2.33
N VAL A 464 -1.98 -32.16 -1.66
CA VAL A 464 -1.05 -33.14 -2.32
C VAL A 464 -1.16 -34.64 -1.88
N ASN A 465 -1.10 -35.62 -2.81
CA ASN A 465 -1.28 -37.09 -2.62
C ASN A 465 -2.72 -37.67 -2.57
N GLY A 466 -3.60 -37.41 -3.58
CA GLY A 466 -4.91 -38.12 -3.76
C GLY A 466 -5.73 -37.77 -5.04
N ASN A 467 -7.10 -37.92 -5.11
CA ASN A 467 -7.97 -37.80 -6.35
C ASN A 467 -9.34 -36.97 -6.21
N GLY A 468 -9.90 -36.20 -7.23
CA GLY A 468 -11.24 -35.44 -7.24
C GLY A 468 -11.42 -34.09 -8.06
N SER A 469 -12.63 -33.40 -8.22
CA SER A 469 -12.86 -32.09 -8.98
C SER A 469 -14.16 -31.24 -8.70
N ALA A 470 -14.21 -29.92 -9.05
CA ALA A 470 -15.41 -29.03 -8.98
C ALA A 470 -15.42 -27.82 -9.97
N GLY A 471 -16.46 -26.96 -9.95
CA GLY A 471 -17.13 -26.29 -11.09
C GLY A 471 -16.44 -25.17 -11.90
N TYR A 472 -16.98 -24.90 -13.11
CA TYR A 472 -16.15 -24.52 -14.28
C TYR A 472 -15.80 -23.03 -14.53
N TRP A 473 -16.65 -21.97 -14.40
CA TRP A 473 -16.22 -20.58 -14.80
C TRP A 473 -16.72 -19.41 -13.92
N GLY A 474 -17.46 -19.66 -12.84
CA GLY A 474 -17.82 -18.65 -11.84
C GLY A 474 -18.83 -17.57 -12.26
N TYR A 475 -19.47 -17.69 -13.43
CA TYR A 475 -20.56 -16.82 -13.88
C TYR A 475 -21.78 -17.64 -14.31
N TYR A 476 -23.00 -17.12 -14.16
CA TYR A 476 -24.24 -17.83 -14.48
C TYR A 476 -25.42 -16.90 -14.73
N ALA A 477 -26.47 -17.41 -15.36
CA ALA A 477 -27.76 -16.73 -15.49
C ALA A 477 -28.87 -17.54 -14.82
N LYS A 478 -29.78 -16.87 -14.11
CA LYS A 478 -30.91 -17.50 -13.42
C LYS A 478 -32.18 -16.72 -13.68
N LYS A 479 -33.16 -17.37 -14.29
CA LYS A 479 -34.51 -16.82 -14.40
C LYS A 479 -35.23 -16.89 -13.05
N PHE A 480 -36.02 -15.88 -12.76
CA PHE A 480 -36.91 -15.87 -11.60
C PHE A 480 -38.20 -15.15 -11.95
N GLY A 481 -39.34 -15.74 -11.60
CA GLY A 481 -40.62 -15.31 -12.16
C GLY A 481 -40.69 -15.48 -13.68
N LYS A 482 -41.72 -14.89 -14.30
CA LYS A 482 -42.00 -15.06 -15.74
C LYS A 482 -41.19 -14.13 -16.65
N HIS A 483 -40.78 -12.97 -16.13
CA HIS A 483 -40.20 -11.89 -16.92
C HIS A 483 -38.90 -11.34 -16.32
N PHE A 484 -38.17 -12.11 -15.49
CA PHE A 484 -36.91 -11.63 -14.91
C PHE A 484 -35.79 -12.64 -15.01
N LYS A 485 -34.58 -12.12 -15.15
CA LYS A 485 -33.34 -12.88 -15.17
C LYS A 485 -32.26 -12.12 -14.40
N ALA A 486 -31.55 -12.83 -13.54
CA ALA A 486 -30.30 -12.38 -12.95
C ALA A 486 -29.15 -12.96 -13.78
N ILE A 487 -28.19 -12.12 -14.16
CA ILE A 487 -26.93 -12.55 -14.77
C ILE A 487 -25.83 -12.17 -13.79
N ALA A 488 -25.17 -13.18 -13.21
CA ALA A 488 -24.03 -13.00 -12.32
C ALA A 488 -22.74 -13.16 -13.12
N LEU A 489 -21.92 -12.11 -13.14
CA LEU A 489 -20.63 -12.04 -13.81
C LEU A 489 -19.51 -12.38 -12.83
N ASN A 490 -18.50 -13.14 -13.30
CA ASN A 490 -17.23 -13.28 -12.59
C ASN A 490 -16.36 -12.07 -12.94
N THR A 491 -16.39 -11.04 -12.11
CA THR A 491 -15.69 -9.77 -12.38
C THR A 491 -14.18 -9.84 -12.11
N ASN A 492 -13.64 -10.93 -11.54
CA ASN A 492 -12.20 -11.09 -11.37
C ASN A 492 -11.46 -11.18 -12.71
N ILE A 493 -12.14 -11.61 -13.77
CA ILE A 493 -11.55 -11.71 -15.11
C ILE A 493 -11.45 -10.34 -15.81
N CYS A 494 -12.12 -9.32 -15.28
CA CYS A 494 -11.90 -7.96 -15.76
C CYS A 494 -10.72 -7.32 -15.04
N ASP A 495 -10.43 -7.72 -13.79
CA ASP A 495 -9.50 -7.02 -12.90
C ASP A 495 -8.08 -6.95 -13.48
N ARG A 496 -7.51 -5.74 -13.52
CA ARG A 496 -6.14 -5.49 -13.98
C ARG A 496 -5.09 -6.10 -13.05
N THR A 497 -5.44 -6.41 -11.80
CA THR A 497 -4.53 -7.08 -10.86
C THR A 497 -4.53 -8.60 -11.01
N ASN A 498 -5.50 -9.15 -11.73
CA ASN A 498 -5.52 -10.57 -12.07
C ASN A 498 -4.58 -10.85 -13.25
N PHE A 499 -3.33 -11.18 -12.94
CA PHE A 499 -2.28 -11.43 -13.93
C PHE A 499 -2.58 -12.61 -14.88
N TRP A 500 -3.50 -13.51 -14.52
CA TRP A 500 -3.96 -14.58 -15.43
C TRP A 500 -4.72 -14.03 -16.66
N ASN A 501 -5.22 -12.79 -16.60
CA ASN A 501 -5.80 -12.12 -17.76
C ASN A 501 -4.77 -11.86 -18.87
N LEU A 502 -3.47 -11.93 -18.58
CA LEU A 502 -2.41 -11.90 -19.59
C LEU A 502 -2.44 -13.14 -20.51
N TYR A 503 -2.95 -14.27 -20.02
CA TYR A 503 -3.03 -15.50 -20.81
C TYR A 503 -4.18 -15.48 -21.82
N SER A 504 -5.37 -15.04 -21.38
CA SER A 504 -6.56 -14.95 -22.24
C SER A 504 -7.16 -13.53 -22.20
N PRO A 505 -6.43 -12.53 -22.73
CA PRO A 505 -6.82 -11.11 -22.61
C PRO A 505 -8.01 -10.72 -23.51
N ILE A 506 -8.40 -11.56 -24.46
CA ILE A 506 -9.56 -11.36 -25.34
C ILE A 506 -10.72 -12.13 -24.74
N ASP A 507 -11.76 -11.40 -24.30
CA ASP A 507 -12.96 -11.91 -23.64
C ASP A 507 -12.70 -13.20 -22.83
N PRO A 508 -11.96 -13.13 -21.71
CA PRO A 508 -11.57 -14.31 -20.96
C PRO A 508 -12.78 -15.21 -20.68
N TYR A 509 -12.67 -16.49 -21.01
CA TYR A 509 -13.75 -17.49 -20.87
C TYR A 509 -15.04 -17.14 -21.62
N ASN A 510 -14.97 -16.28 -22.64
CA ASN A 510 -16.08 -15.86 -23.51
C ASN A 510 -17.25 -15.23 -22.72
N GLN A 511 -16.99 -14.60 -21.57
CA GLN A 511 -18.04 -14.15 -20.65
C GLN A 511 -18.86 -13.00 -21.22
N LEU A 512 -18.25 -11.99 -21.86
CA LEU A 512 -18.99 -10.86 -22.42
C LEU A 512 -19.76 -11.25 -23.67
N HIS A 513 -19.24 -12.17 -24.49
CA HIS A 513 -19.99 -12.77 -25.58
C HIS A 513 -21.20 -13.55 -25.06
N TRP A 514 -21.01 -14.42 -24.07
CA TRP A 514 -22.09 -15.16 -23.41
C TRP A 514 -23.14 -14.22 -22.79
N MET A 515 -22.70 -13.16 -22.12
CA MET A 515 -23.59 -12.13 -21.56
C MET A 515 -24.42 -11.46 -22.67
N THR A 516 -23.79 -11.20 -23.82
CA THR A 516 -24.47 -10.62 -24.99
C THR A 516 -25.57 -11.55 -25.51
N ASP A 517 -25.29 -12.86 -25.62
CA ASP A 517 -26.27 -13.86 -26.04
C ASP A 517 -27.43 -13.97 -25.05
N GLU A 518 -27.13 -13.99 -23.75
CA GLU A 518 -28.16 -14.05 -22.72
C GLU A 518 -29.02 -12.80 -22.68
N LEU A 519 -28.44 -11.62 -22.89
CA LEU A 519 -29.18 -10.36 -23.01
C LEU A 519 -30.04 -10.31 -24.28
N GLN A 520 -29.53 -10.82 -25.40
CA GLN A 520 -30.31 -10.91 -26.64
C GLN A 520 -31.54 -11.80 -26.46
N LYS A 521 -31.36 -13.00 -25.89
CA LYS A 521 -32.48 -13.89 -25.55
C LYS A 521 -33.46 -13.23 -24.60
N SER A 522 -32.97 -12.45 -23.64
CA SER A 522 -33.82 -11.77 -22.66
C SER A 522 -34.64 -10.66 -23.33
N GLU A 523 -34.03 -9.88 -24.20
CA GLU A 523 -34.71 -8.84 -25.00
C GLU A 523 -35.82 -9.45 -25.88
N GLU A 524 -35.54 -10.56 -26.56
CA GLU A 524 -36.51 -11.26 -27.41
C GLU A 524 -37.69 -11.85 -26.63
N ASN A 525 -37.45 -12.23 -25.38
CA ASN A 525 -38.47 -12.75 -24.47
C ASN A 525 -39.17 -11.65 -23.64
N GLY A 526 -38.78 -10.38 -23.79
CA GLY A 526 -39.29 -9.27 -22.98
C GLY A 526 -38.99 -9.42 -21.48
N GLU A 527 -37.79 -9.90 -21.16
CA GLU A 527 -37.33 -10.10 -19.79
C GLU A 527 -36.57 -8.87 -19.25
N ASN A 528 -36.81 -8.53 -18.00
CA ASN A 528 -36.04 -7.58 -17.22
C ASN A 528 -34.80 -8.26 -16.65
N VAL A 529 -33.62 -7.69 -16.94
CA VAL A 529 -32.35 -8.29 -16.54
C VAL A 529 -31.67 -7.47 -15.45
N TYR A 530 -31.23 -8.14 -14.40
CA TYR A 530 -30.35 -7.58 -13.37
C TYR A 530 -28.96 -8.19 -13.50
N ILE A 531 -27.94 -7.35 -13.51
CA ILE A 531 -26.55 -7.78 -13.59
C ILE A 531 -25.95 -7.73 -12.18
N LEU A 532 -25.27 -8.80 -11.79
CA LEU A 532 -24.54 -8.90 -10.53
C LEU A 532 -23.05 -9.13 -10.81
N GLY A 533 -22.19 -8.58 -9.97
CA GLY A 533 -20.76 -8.83 -9.98
C GLY A 533 -20.16 -8.52 -8.61
N HIS A 534 -18.88 -8.81 -8.39
CA HIS A 534 -18.22 -8.43 -7.15
C HIS A 534 -17.56 -7.05 -7.30
N ILE A 535 -16.61 -6.94 -8.23
CA ILE A 535 -15.91 -5.69 -8.60
C ILE A 535 -16.82 -4.91 -9.55
N ALA A 536 -17.21 -3.69 -9.17
CA ALA A 536 -17.98 -2.81 -10.05
C ALA A 536 -17.10 -2.36 -11.24
N PRO A 537 -17.43 -2.71 -12.50
CA PRO A 537 -16.56 -2.41 -13.62
C PRO A 537 -16.21 -0.94 -13.74
N ASP A 538 -14.92 -0.63 -13.79
CA ASP A 538 -14.33 0.71 -13.92
C ASP A 538 -12.83 0.64 -14.26
N ALA A 539 -12.02 1.60 -13.80
CA ALA A 539 -10.57 1.63 -13.93
C ALA A 539 -9.81 0.48 -13.21
N MET A 540 -10.49 -0.31 -12.37
CA MET A 540 -9.97 -1.57 -11.83
C MET A 540 -10.04 -2.70 -12.86
N CYS A 541 -10.97 -2.64 -13.82
CA CYS A 541 -10.96 -3.56 -14.94
C CYS A 541 -9.93 -3.14 -16.02
N THR A 542 -9.51 -4.08 -16.87
CA THR A 542 -8.79 -3.75 -18.10
C THR A 542 -9.64 -2.83 -18.97
N GLN A 543 -9.00 -1.84 -19.59
CA GLN A 543 -9.71 -0.77 -20.31
C GLN A 543 -10.60 -1.31 -21.44
N ILE A 544 -10.12 -2.33 -22.16
CA ILE A 544 -10.83 -2.92 -23.30
C ILE A 544 -12.03 -3.77 -22.88
N TRP A 545 -11.92 -4.50 -21.77
CA TRP A 545 -13.04 -5.26 -21.21
C TRP A 545 -14.13 -4.30 -20.75
N PHE A 546 -13.74 -3.24 -20.01
CA PHE A 546 -14.68 -2.23 -19.54
C PHE A 546 -15.36 -1.50 -20.71
N HIS A 547 -14.62 -1.17 -21.77
CA HIS A 547 -15.18 -0.59 -22.97
C HIS A 547 -16.24 -1.49 -23.64
N ASN A 548 -15.96 -2.80 -23.75
CA ASN A 548 -16.92 -3.76 -24.30
C ASN A 548 -18.16 -3.92 -23.40
N PHE A 549 -17.97 -3.98 -22.09
CA PHE A 549 -19.06 -3.96 -21.12
C PHE A 549 -19.97 -2.73 -21.28
N LEU A 550 -19.40 -1.54 -21.48
CA LEU A 550 -20.17 -0.31 -21.74
C LEU A 550 -20.92 -0.36 -23.08
N ARG A 551 -20.31 -0.90 -24.15
CA ARG A 551 -20.98 -1.09 -25.46
C ARG A 551 -22.18 -2.04 -25.35
N ILE A 552 -22.04 -3.15 -24.63
CA ILE A 552 -23.13 -4.11 -24.35
C ILE A 552 -24.21 -3.42 -23.52
N THR A 553 -23.83 -2.69 -22.48
CA THR A 553 -24.75 -1.95 -21.62
C THR A 553 -25.53 -0.88 -22.40
N GLU A 554 -24.88 -0.16 -23.30
CA GLU A 554 -25.52 0.81 -24.20
C GLU A 554 -26.55 0.11 -25.10
N ARG A 555 -26.18 -1.02 -25.73
CA ARG A 555 -27.05 -1.78 -26.63
C ARG A 555 -28.28 -2.34 -25.92
N TYR A 556 -28.14 -2.86 -24.71
CA TYR A 556 -29.23 -3.50 -23.95
C TYR A 556 -29.80 -2.63 -22.84
N ARG A 557 -29.63 -1.30 -22.91
CA ARG A 557 -30.03 -0.36 -21.85
C ARG A 557 -31.52 -0.42 -21.46
N LYS A 558 -32.39 -0.89 -22.37
CA LYS A 558 -33.84 -1.08 -22.11
C LYS A 558 -34.16 -2.38 -21.38
N THR A 559 -33.37 -3.43 -21.65
CA THR A 559 -33.51 -4.79 -21.11
C THR A 559 -32.90 -4.89 -19.72
N ILE A 560 -31.75 -4.25 -19.50
CA ILE A 560 -31.09 -4.17 -18.19
C ILE A 560 -31.84 -3.19 -17.29
N LYS A 561 -32.15 -3.59 -16.04
CA LYS A 561 -32.89 -2.78 -15.06
C LYS A 561 -32.06 -2.36 -13.83
N GLY A 562 -30.86 -2.91 -13.66
CA GLY A 562 -29.96 -2.49 -12.60
C GLY A 562 -28.70 -3.34 -12.52
N PHE A 563 -27.65 -2.75 -11.95
CA PHE A 563 -26.39 -3.41 -11.66
C PHE A 563 -26.13 -3.42 -10.14
N PHE A 564 -25.67 -4.55 -9.61
CA PHE A 564 -25.42 -4.75 -8.18
C PHE A 564 -24.02 -5.32 -7.94
N TYR A 565 -23.23 -4.63 -7.13
CA TYR A 565 -21.81 -4.93 -6.86
C TYR A 565 -21.45 -4.82 -5.37
N GLY A 566 -20.21 -5.14 -5.02
CA GLY A 566 -19.63 -4.96 -3.69
C GLY A 566 -18.17 -4.52 -3.78
N HIS A 567 -17.26 -5.25 -3.12
CA HIS A 567 -15.80 -5.14 -3.22
C HIS A 567 -15.18 -3.90 -2.54
N THR A 568 -15.74 -2.70 -2.71
CA THR A 568 -15.16 -1.48 -2.09
C THR A 568 -15.40 -1.41 -0.58
N HIS A 569 -16.26 -2.30 -0.06
CA HIS A 569 -16.77 -2.33 1.32
C HIS A 569 -17.58 -1.09 1.71
N ARG A 570 -17.72 -0.12 0.81
CA ARG A 570 -18.37 1.16 1.04
C ARG A 570 -19.76 1.16 0.44
N ASP A 571 -20.62 2.00 1.02
CA ASP A 571 -21.98 2.19 0.54
C ASP A 571 -21.97 3.26 -0.58
N GLU A 572 -21.84 2.82 -1.84
CA GLU A 572 -21.54 3.69 -2.97
C GLU A 572 -22.45 3.39 -4.18
N PHE A 573 -22.37 4.26 -5.18
CA PHE A 573 -22.97 4.04 -6.49
C PHE A 573 -22.03 4.53 -7.59
N LYS A 574 -22.20 4.01 -8.80
CA LYS A 574 -21.45 4.40 -9.98
C LYS A 574 -22.38 4.70 -11.15
N LEU A 575 -22.05 5.73 -11.92
CA LEU A 575 -22.77 6.12 -13.12
C LEU A 575 -22.04 5.58 -14.36
N TYR A 576 -22.79 4.90 -15.24
CA TYR A 576 -22.26 4.37 -16.50
C TYR A 576 -22.70 5.25 -17.66
N TYR A 577 -21.74 5.68 -18.48
CA TYR A 577 -21.98 6.55 -19.64
C TYR A 577 -21.70 5.81 -20.94
N SER A 578 -22.30 6.31 -22.03
CA SER A 578 -22.04 5.78 -23.36
C SER A 578 -20.56 5.94 -23.71
N PRO A 579 -19.92 4.89 -24.24
CA PRO A 579 -18.56 4.99 -24.75
C PRO A 579 -18.48 5.88 -26.01
N LYS A 580 -19.61 6.10 -26.72
CA LYS A 580 -19.69 6.97 -27.90
C LYS A 580 -19.97 8.43 -27.55
N ASN A 581 -20.84 8.65 -26.57
CA ASN A 581 -21.21 9.97 -26.09
C ASN A 581 -21.12 10.02 -24.56
N LYS A 582 -20.05 10.62 -24.03
CA LYS A 582 -19.78 10.67 -22.59
C LYS A 582 -20.82 11.46 -21.79
N SER A 583 -21.70 12.20 -22.44
CA SER A 583 -22.82 12.89 -21.80
C SER A 583 -24.11 12.05 -21.78
N ASP A 584 -24.18 10.96 -22.55
CA ASP A 584 -25.32 10.03 -22.50
C ASP A 584 -25.14 9.06 -21.34
N LEU A 585 -26.02 9.17 -20.37
CA LEU A 585 -26.01 8.39 -19.15
C LEU A 585 -26.87 7.13 -19.33
N LEU A 586 -26.25 5.97 -19.18
CA LEU A 586 -26.85 4.67 -19.44
C LEU A 586 -27.58 4.10 -18.22
N HIS A 587 -26.86 3.91 -17.11
CA HIS A 587 -27.31 3.13 -15.95
C HIS A 587 -26.60 3.53 -14.66
N VAL A 588 -27.12 3.04 -13.53
CA VAL A 588 -26.50 3.13 -12.20
C VAL A 588 -26.06 1.75 -11.72
N GLY A 589 -24.82 1.63 -11.26
CA GLY A 589 -24.32 0.47 -10.51
C GLY A 589 -24.36 0.74 -9.02
N TYR A 590 -25.11 -0.06 -8.28
CA TYR A 590 -25.21 0.05 -6.83
C TYR A 590 -24.16 -0.84 -6.17
N ILE A 591 -23.28 -0.23 -5.39
CA ILE A 591 -22.23 -0.93 -4.64
C ILE A 591 -22.73 -1.09 -3.20
N GLY A 592 -23.04 -2.32 -2.83
CA GLY A 592 -23.61 -2.66 -1.53
C GLY A 592 -22.59 -2.50 -0.41
N PRO A 593 -23.02 -2.08 0.79
CA PRO A 593 -22.16 -2.06 1.97
C PRO A 593 -21.71 -3.48 2.35
N SER A 594 -20.51 -3.58 2.91
CA SER A 594 -20.00 -4.84 3.46
C SER A 594 -20.51 -5.12 4.87
N VAL A 595 -20.51 -6.40 5.21
CA VAL A 595 -20.72 -6.89 6.59
C VAL A 595 -19.46 -6.70 7.45
N THR A 596 -18.31 -6.40 6.85
CA THR A 596 -17.00 -6.21 7.52
C THR A 596 -16.37 -4.82 7.27
N SER A 597 -15.19 -4.56 7.85
CA SER A 597 -14.33 -3.35 7.71
C SER A 597 -14.85 -2.02 8.25
N PHE A 598 -16.17 -1.82 8.24
CA PHE A 598 -16.84 -0.70 8.91
C PHE A 598 -17.92 -1.27 9.83
N ASN A 599 -18.84 -0.43 10.34
CA ASN A 599 -20.05 -0.96 10.95
C ASN A 599 -20.74 -1.94 9.97
N PRO A 600 -21.07 -3.18 10.38
CA PRO A 600 -21.69 -4.16 9.52
C PRO A 600 -22.97 -3.59 8.92
N GLY A 601 -23.17 -3.74 7.61
CA GLY A 601 -24.33 -3.19 6.93
C GLY A 601 -24.88 -4.11 5.84
N PHE A 602 -26.13 -3.85 5.47
CA PHE A 602 -26.81 -4.49 4.34
C PHE A 602 -27.91 -3.60 3.79
N ARG A 603 -28.45 -3.93 2.62
CA ARG A 603 -29.41 -3.07 1.91
C ARG A 603 -30.58 -3.84 1.32
N PHE A 604 -31.75 -3.19 1.29
CA PHE A 604 -32.88 -3.60 0.46
C PHE A 604 -33.15 -2.64 -0.69
N TYR A 605 -33.67 -3.19 -1.78
CA TYR A 605 -34.24 -2.45 -2.89
C TYR A 605 -35.74 -2.76 -3.02
N SER A 606 -36.54 -1.71 -3.17
CA SER A 606 -37.91 -1.81 -3.68
C SER A 606 -37.92 -1.57 -5.18
N LEU A 607 -38.90 -2.12 -5.88
CA LEU A 607 -38.97 -2.06 -7.34
C LEU A 607 -40.29 -1.46 -7.79
N HIS A 608 -40.23 -0.72 -8.90
CA HIS A 608 -41.39 -0.29 -9.66
C HIS A 608 -42.03 -1.47 -10.41
N THR A 609 -43.25 -1.26 -10.93
CA THR A 609 -43.99 -2.24 -11.75
C THR A 609 -43.35 -2.55 -13.10
N ASP A 610 -42.32 -1.82 -13.50
CA ASP A 610 -41.52 -2.08 -14.70
C ASP A 610 -40.19 -2.79 -14.38
N GLY A 611 -39.95 -3.13 -13.11
CA GLY A 611 -38.75 -3.79 -12.61
C GLY A 611 -37.58 -2.84 -12.32
N SER A 612 -37.70 -1.54 -12.58
CA SER A 612 -36.68 -0.58 -12.20
C SER A 612 -36.63 -0.37 -10.68
N VAL A 613 -35.47 0.03 -10.17
CA VAL A 613 -35.29 0.27 -8.72
C VAL A 613 -36.07 1.51 -8.30
N GLU A 614 -37.00 1.34 -7.36
CA GLU A 614 -37.83 2.41 -6.82
C GLU A 614 -37.15 3.15 -5.67
N ASN A 615 -36.65 2.42 -4.68
CA ASN A 615 -36.02 3.00 -3.50
C ASN A 615 -35.00 2.05 -2.88
N ILE A 616 -34.15 2.62 -2.03
CA ILE A 616 -33.08 1.94 -1.32
C ILE A 616 -33.28 2.14 0.18
N HIS A 617 -33.20 1.06 0.94
CA HIS A 617 -33.22 1.10 2.40
C HIS A 617 -31.95 0.44 2.93
N SER A 618 -31.04 1.23 3.51
CA SER A 618 -29.77 0.75 4.06
C SER A 618 -29.88 0.55 5.56
N TYR A 619 -29.26 -0.51 6.09
CA TYR A 619 -29.26 -0.86 7.50
C TYR A 619 -27.84 -1.11 7.98
N TYR A 620 -27.58 -0.84 9.25
CA TYR A 620 -26.28 -1.08 9.88
C TYR A 620 -26.40 -1.48 11.35
N LEU A 621 -25.36 -2.13 11.86
CA LEU A 621 -25.16 -2.39 13.28
C LEU A 621 -24.10 -1.44 13.81
N ASN A 622 -24.46 -0.61 14.80
CA ASN A 622 -23.50 0.24 15.48
C ASN A 622 -22.62 -0.63 16.41
N LEU A 623 -21.38 -0.88 15.99
CA LEU A 623 -20.44 -1.70 16.74
C LEU A 623 -20.01 -1.05 18.04
N THR A 624 -19.85 0.28 18.09
CA THR A 624 -19.50 1.00 19.31
C THR A 624 -20.52 0.72 20.42
N GLU A 625 -21.81 0.90 20.12
CA GLU A 625 -22.91 0.60 21.07
C GLU A 625 -22.97 -0.89 21.45
N ALA A 626 -22.81 -1.78 20.47
CA ALA A 626 -22.85 -3.22 20.71
C ALA A 626 -21.68 -3.68 21.60
N ASN A 627 -20.49 -3.14 21.38
CA ASN A 627 -19.27 -3.52 22.09
C ASN A 627 -19.21 -2.93 23.51
N GLU A 628 -19.76 -1.73 23.76
CA GLU A 628 -19.89 -1.17 25.10
C GLU A 628 -20.62 -2.10 26.08
N LYS A 629 -21.61 -2.85 25.59
CA LYS A 629 -22.43 -3.78 26.39
C LYS A 629 -21.88 -5.21 26.37
N GLY A 630 -20.85 -5.49 25.57
CA GLY A 630 -20.19 -6.79 25.45
C GLY A 630 -21.16 -7.95 25.27
N LYS A 631 -20.96 -9.06 26.00
CA LYS A 631 -21.80 -10.27 25.91
C LYS A 631 -23.26 -10.07 26.32
N GLN A 632 -23.60 -8.96 26.98
CA GLN A 632 -24.97 -8.62 27.37
C GLN A 632 -25.68 -7.75 26.32
N ALA A 633 -25.01 -7.40 25.22
CA ALA A 633 -25.57 -6.59 24.16
C ALA A 633 -26.71 -7.33 23.43
N THR A 634 -27.89 -6.70 23.35
CA THR A 634 -28.88 -7.06 22.33
C THR A 634 -28.53 -6.33 21.05
N LEU A 635 -28.10 -7.05 20.01
CA LEU A 635 -27.71 -6.47 18.73
C LEU A 635 -28.92 -5.83 18.05
N LYS A 636 -28.87 -4.51 17.87
CA LYS A 636 -29.95 -3.73 17.24
C LYS A 636 -29.48 -3.24 15.87
N TRP A 637 -30.00 -3.87 14.82
CA TRP A 637 -29.83 -3.40 13.45
C TRP A 637 -30.76 -2.20 13.20
N ARG A 638 -30.17 -1.06 12.85
CA ARG A 638 -30.86 0.21 12.68
C ARG A 638 -30.90 0.58 11.21
N LYS A 639 -31.97 1.27 10.79
CA LYS A 639 -32.02 1.90 9.47
C LYS A 639 -30.96 3.00 9.44
N LEU A 640 -30.04 2.90 8.47
CA LEU A 640 -29.03 3.91 8.21
C LEU A 640 -29.63 5.07 7.42
N TYR A 641 -30.28 4.78 6.30
CA TYR A 641 -30.98 5.77 5.49
C TYR A 641 -32.00 5.13 4.53
N GLU A 642 -32.87 5.95 3.97
CA GLU A 642 -33.70 5.69 2.80
C GLU A 642 -33.43 6.71 1.69
N ALA A 643 -32.98 6.24 0.52
CA ALA A 643 -32.36 7.11 -0.49
C ALA A 643 -33.27 8.27 -0.94
N LYS A 644 -34.53 7.98 -1.29
CA LYS A 644 -35.45 9.04 -1.76
C LYS A 644 -35.71 10.10 -0.71
N GLN A 645 -35.90 9.68 0.54
CA GLN A 645 -36.19 10.58 1.65
C GLN A 645 -34.95 11.37 2.05
N ASP A 646 -33.87 10.67 2.41
CA ASP A 646 -32.72 11.26 3.08
C ASP A 646 -31.75 11.97 2.12
N TYR A 647 -31.72 11.56 0.84
CA TYR A 647 -30.96 12.27 -0.20
C TYR A 647 -31.84 13.22 -1.03
N GLY A 648 -33.14 13.25 -0.78
CA GLY A 648 -34.11 14.08 -1.51
C GLY A 648 -34.20 13.73 -3.00
N LEU A 649 -34.15 12.43 -3.34
CA LEU A 649 -34.23 11.96 -4.72
C LEU A 649 -35.69 11.80 -5.15
N LYS A 650 -36.04 12.35 -6.32
CA LYS A 650 -37.38 12.16 -6.90
C LYS A 650 -37.58 10.75 -7.45
N SER A 651 -36.51 10.15 -7.95
CA SER A 651 -36.44 8.80 -8.51
C SER A 651 -35.04 8.21 -8.28
N LEU A 652 -34.83 6.93 -8.56
CA LEU A 652 -33.48 6.35 -8.62
C LEU A 652 -32.99 6.19 -10.06
N SER A 653 -33.54 7.00 -10.98
CA SER A 653 -33.05 7.07 -12.36
C SER A 653 -31.60 7.56 -12.40
N PRO A 654 -30.83 7.19 -13.44
CA PRO A 654 -29.47 7.69 -13.60
C PRO A 654 -29.39 9.22 -13.56
N GLN A 655 -30.33 9.93 -14.19
CA GLN A 655 -30.35 11.40 -14.24
C GLN A 655 -30.53 12.02 -12.85
N GLU A 656 -31.36 11.41 -11.99
CA GLU A 656 -31.54 11.90 -10.62
C GLU A 656 -30.29 11.64 -9.78
N TRP A 657 -29.62 10.49 -9.94
CA TRP A 657 -28.33 10.22 -9.30
C TRP A 657 -27.23 11.17 -9.78
N GLN A 658 -27.20 11.53 -11.07
CA GLN A 658 -26.31 12.56 -11.60
C GLN A 658 -26.61 13.95 -11.01
N SER A 659 -27.89 14.29 -10.82
CA SER A 659 -28.28 15.54 -10.17
C SER A 659 -27.85 15.56 -8.71
N PHE A 660 -28.07 14.48 -7.98
CA PHE A 660 -27.59 14.31 -6.60
C PHE A 660 -26.07 14.43 -6.51
N TYR A 661 -25.36 13.77 -7.41
CA TYR A 661 -23.91 13.89 -7.55
C TYR A 661 -23.47 15.35 -7.72
N ASN A 662 -24.14 16.12 -8.57
CA ASN A 662 -23.86 17.56 -8.75
C ASN A 662 -24.23 18.39 -7.50
N ARG A 663 -25.22 17.96 -6.72
CA ARG A 663 -25.54 18.60 -5.43
C ARG A 663 -24.47 18.35 -4.38
N LEU A 664 -23.88 17.15 -4.32
CA LEU A 664 -22.77 16.84 -3.43
C LEU A 664 -21.58 17.78 -3.68
N LEU A 665 -21.22 18.00 -4.95
CA LEU A 665 -20.14 18.93 -5.33
C LEU A 665 -20.28 20.35 -4.73
N ASN A 666 -21.52 20.81 -4.53
CA ASN A 666 -21.81 22.19 -4.14
C ASN A 666 -22.42 22.31 -2.73
N ASN A 667 -22.55 21.21 -1.98
CA ASN A 667 -23.16 21.20 -0.66
C ASN A 667 -22.35 20.32 0.30
N ASP A 668 -21.54 20.94 1.14
CA ASP A 668 -20.64 20.24 2.06
C ASP A 668 -21.42 19.51 3.15
N THR A 669 -22.54 20.06 3.62
CA THR A 669 -23.38 19.39 4.63
C THR A 669 -23.96 18.09 4.08
N LEU A 670 -24.47 18.13 2.84
CA LEU A 670 -24.98 16.95 2.15
C LEU A 670 -23.85 15.94 1.86
N THR A 671 -22.66 16.43 1.54
CA THR A 671 -21.46 15.60 1.32
C THR A 671 -21.04 14.88 2.59
N GLN A 672 -20.97 15.57 3.73
CA GLN A 672 -20.66 14.92 5.01
C GLN A 672 -21.71 13.90 5.41
N PHE A 673 -22.99 14.24 5.22
CA PHE A 673 -24.08 13.32 5.49
C PHE A 673 -23.99 12.05 4.63
N TYR A 674 -23.78 12.22 3.31
CA TYR A 674 -23.57 11.11 2.39
C TYR A 674 -22.35 10.28 2.79
N TYR A 675 -21.20 10.94 3.05
CA TYR A 675 -19.95 10.28 3.46
C TYR A 675 -20.13 9.43 4.73
N GLY A 676 -20.80 9.98 5.75
CA GLY A 676 -21.12 9.23 6.96
C GLY A 676 -21.87 7.94 6.64
N ASN A 677 -22.79 7.96 5.67
CA ASN A 677 -23.47 6.76 5.21
C ASN A 677 -22.56 5.82 4.40
N VAL A 678 -21.66 6.35 3.56
CA VAL A 678 -20.65 5.58 2.80
C VAL A 678 -19.85 4.65 3.72
N ILE A 679 -19.37 5.20 4.85
CA ILE A 679 -18.60 4.47 5.87
C ILE A 679 -19.46 3.94 7.03
N ARG A 680 -20.78 4.04 6.93
CA ARG A 680 -21.77 3.58 7.92
C ARG A 680 -21.52 4.11 9.34
N HIS A 681 -21.08 5.36 9.45
CA HIS A 681 -20.72 6.05 10.68
C HIS A 681 -19.75 5.24 11.55
N SER A 682 -18.81 4.55 10.91
CA SER A 682 -17.75 3.81 11.58
C SER A 682 -16.82 4.75 12.34
N ASP A 683 -16.56 4.45 13.61
CA ASP A 683 -15.62 5.17 14.47
C ASP A 683 -14.15 4.91 14.11
N ALA A 684 -13.87 3.85 13.35
CA ALA A 684 -12.54 3.56 12.79
C ALA A 684 -12.08 4.60 11.76
N PHE A 685 -12.99 5.38 11.18
CA PHE A 685 -12.70 6.41 10.18
C PHE A 685 -13.40 7.73 10.57
N PRO A 686 -12.98 8.41 11.65
CA PRO A 686 -13.64 9.61 12.18
C PRO A 686 -13.40 10.87 11.32
N TYR A 687 -13.02 10.69 10.05
CA TYR A 687 -12.58 11.76 9.17
C TYR A 687 -13.77 12.59 8.67
N VAL A 688 -13.62 13.92 8.69
CA VAL A 688 -14.54 14.83 7.98
C VAL A 688 -14.12 14.82 6.52
N CYS A 689 -15.01 14.50 5.59
CA CYS A 689 -14.67 14.41 4.17
C CYS A 689 -14.23 15.79 3.64
N ASP A 690 -12.92 15.99 3.52
CA ASP A 690 -12.32 17.22 3.03
C ASP A 690 -12.46 17.34 1.50
N GLU A 691 -11.95 18.43 0.91
CA GLU A 691 -12.04 18.64 -0.54
C GLU A 691 -11.38 17.53 -1.38
N MET A 692 -10.35 16.85 -0.84
CA MET A 692 -9.72 15.71 -1.49
C MET A 692 -10.61 14.47 -1.43
N CYS A 693 -11.17 14.13 -0.26
CA CYS A 693 -12.17 13.09 -0.10
C CYS A 693 -13.39 13.35 -0.97
N LYS A 694 -13.88 14.59 -1.02
CA LYS A 694 -14.99 15.02 -1.87
C LYS A 694 -14.64 14.77 -3.34
N LYS A 695 -13.46 15.16 -3.81
CA LYS A 695 -13.00 14.84 -5.18
C LYS A 695 -12.85 13.35 -5.44
N LEU A 696 -12.38 12.54 -4.49
CA LEU A 696 -12.19 11.09 -4.68
C LEU A 696 -13.49 10.29 -4.60
N MET A 697 -14.41 10.66 -3.71
CA MET A 697 -15.76 10.10 -3.64
C MET A 697 -16.58 10.44 -4.87
N ILE A 698 -16.42 11.67 -5.36
CA ILE A 698 -17.19 12.19 -6.47
C ILE A 698 -16.57 11.68 -7.77
N LEU A 699 -15.29 11.92 -8.05
CA LEU A 699 -14.68 11.56 -9.33
C LEU A 699 -14.26 10.08 -9.45
N GLY A 700 -14.42 9.28 -8.40
CA GLY A 700 -13.71 8.00 -8.26
C GLY A 700 -12.18 8.23 -8.26
N PRO A 701 -11.36 7.16 -8.35
CA PRO A 701 -9.98 7.33 -8.79
C PRO A 701 -10.00 7.93 -10.20
N ILE A 702 -9.80 9.25 -10.29
CA ILE A 702 -9.74 10.03 -11.53
C ILE A 702 -8.80 9.33 -12.52
N PRO A 703 -9.28 8.89 -13.71
CA PRO A 703 -8.45 8.92 -14.89
C PRO A 703 -8.23 10.39 -15.19
N GLN A 704 -6.98 10.87 -15.08
CA GLN A 704 -6.60 12.23 -15.43
C GLN A 704 -7.25 12.61 -16.76
N LYS A 705 -7.67 13.87 -16.86
CA LYS A 705 -8.44 14.48 -17.95
C LYS A 705 -7.78 14.39 -19.34
N ASP A 706 -6.61 13.77 -19.42
CA ASP A 706 -5.80 13.56 -20.61
C ASP A 706 -5.85 12.10 -21.15
N MET A 707 -6.84 11.30 -20.74
CA MET A 707 -6.94 9.88 -21.11
C MET A 707 -7.90 9.56 -22.27
N PHE A 708 -7.88 10.38 -23.34
CA PHE A 708 -8.44 10.03 -24.65
C PHE A 708 -7.37 10.16 -25.73
#